data_AF-A0A2D2D6V5-F1
#
_entry.id   AF-A0A2D2D6V5-F1
#
_cell.length_a   1.000
_cell.length_b   1.000
_cell.length_c   1.000
_cell.angle_alpha   90.00
_cell.angle_beta   90.00
_cell.angle_gamma   90.00
#
_symmetry.space_group_name_H-M   'P 1'
#
loop_
_entity.id
_entity.type
_entity.pdbx_description
1 polymer ?
#
loop_
_entity_poly.entity_id
_entity_poly.type
_entity_poly.pdbx_seq_one_letter_code
_entity_poly.pdbx_strand_id
1 'polypeptide(L)'
;MLHPAARSFRSRPSLDRALLAGVSALSLLTSPHDAEARPLGRAGVVSAPTTAVADALAGAAQATKIAKQAQSSLTRAAQAIQAMQAAQAAARAAAQAATAVVPNGLQPGGLVVDPRVHFTNGVSTTSGLWSNISAPVETVDPAGHDTVTLTQSAQRAIATWESFNVGKDTTVHFDQSAGNSANGNSWVVLNRIDATGRPSQIFGQIKAEGTVLIINPNGIIFTGSSQIDVHTLIAAAMDLNSFTGTANGAFKSSGDAYVPLTVDGLVQTTENGALILAPSDEANANTTFLNNGLFVNSAFQTVVDGSLASTGASALFSAALIPGQSNIGVEVEAGARIVTDISGSDNGGFVALLGPRVTNAGSITTSAGEIILAAGASVQIAEPASNSTQTFYSVRAGAGISGELLYTPPSVSDGSLVLNDVGGMLISQRGNVTLSGDAVEQLGLAEATTSITRAGSITIAANGAETSNQVLFGTESLTTILPEENGETILSDSASLAGFVGPRIDISAPYVDFQSGSFVYAPSATMTLTGAGLGNQPDGSAALPVGRVLMEAGSTIDLSGLAADRSVSDYLYTFKVTANDVADTPLAQSLIGQTVTIDLSLTGTRADGETWVGSPLFASSGAGYLGNVPQGIDQLLTKGGSLTIGGGYSVGNGAASAGFVDVAQAQGSTINVSGGLIQYTGAHVTTTQLVGSDGRRYDIGSADPFISYVGVAGQFIVDHSRWGVTETYTNRLISGGYNKAGYVDGVSAGSISVTAVNPIIEGDLVGDIVIGAQQRQLAQVGTGTGGAQATPTQLPNGASLAITMAASSYGLHDAVILDASASNVLGSDITLASSLSLPTNADGVSVLTYATDRLSAFGLGSITINGADTLAMTEQASLSVLAGGSIKLANVTAIDGALTAHGGSISISGATISSAVARSPGTLPATGVVGALTIGGNALLDVSGQWINDAGNYSDFTGALYINGGSVSLSTTNLSNGVSYDPNTMVVTATDYSPSIVLQRGSVIDVSSGGYVGANGKIATGSDGLPKGKGGNLTLLTYNGEWYGSTGVAQDTYYAFSGGYWAPQTATNANVIMDGTIYATGLSQGGPSLCRRRRSSSTATRRRSHRSPRAIRPARWCCRPPSSPTAGSGASSSPAPMAARPSPRAPRST
;
A
#
# COMPACT_ATOMS: atom_id res chain seq x y z
N MET A 1 -25.41 30.42 -41.93
CA MET A 1 -25.41 30.08 -43.37
C MET A 1 -24.71 28.73 -43.50
N LEU A 2 -25.10 27.76 -44.32
CA LEU A 2 -26.26 27.61 -45.21
C LEU A 2 -26.60 26.09 -45.31
N HIS A 3 -27.86 25.71 -45.53
CA HIS A 3 -28.33 24.32 -45.65
C HIS A 3 -28.59 23.93 -47.12
N PRO A 4 -28.57 22.63 -47.47
CA PRO A 4 -29.80 21.89 -47.79
C PRO A 4 -29.88 20.54 -47.01
N ALA A 5 -31.01 19.99 -46.53
CA ALA A 5 -32.36 19.75 -47.11
C ALA A 5 -32.43 18.47 -48.00
N ALA A 6 -33.49 17.63 -48.02
CA ALA A 6 -34.84 17.78 -47.47
C ALA A 6 -35.63 16.47 -47.18
N ARG A 7 -36.54 16.53 -46.20
CA ARG A 7 -37.94 16.01 -46.13
C ARG A 7 -38.36 14.64 -46.73
N SER A 8 -39.16 13.91 -45.95
CA SER A 8 -40.55 13.57 -46.36
C SER A 8 -41.50 13.47 -45.13
N PHE A 9 -42.82 13.62 -45.31
CA PHE A 9 -43.82 13.67 -44.22
C PHE A 9 -45.25 13.44 -44.75
N ARG A 10 -46.04 12.54 -44.13
CA ARG A 10 -47.50 12.30 -44.32
C ARG A 10 -47.96 11.20 -43.32
N SER A 11 -49.23 11.01 -42.96
CA SER A 11 -50.18 11.84 -42.21
C SER A 11 -51.59 11.20 -42.25
N ARG A 12 -52.22 10.96 -41.07
CA ARG A 12 -53.69 10.98 -40.79
C ARG A 12 -54.60 9.84 -41.33
N PRO A 13 -55.87 9.68 -40.82
CA PRO A 13 -56.40 9.83 -39.44
C PRO A 13 -57.55 8.82 -39.07
N SER A 14 -58.32 9.13 -37.99
CA SER A 14 -59.75 8.77 -37.73
C SER A 14 -60.06 7.43 -37.01
N LEU A 15 -61.16 7.24 -36.24
CA LEU A 15 -62.28 8.14 -35.80
C LEU A 15 -62.96 7.61 -34.49
N ASP A 16 -63.79 8.43 -33.84
CA ASP A 16 -64.44 8.22 -32.52
C ASP A 16 -65.63 7.24 -32.45
N ARG A 17 -65.90 6.72 -31.22
CA ARG A 17 -67.22 6.60 -30.51
C ARG A 17 -67.11 5.64 -29.28
N ALA A 18 -67.81 5.78 -28.15
CA ALA A 18 -68.54 6.91 -27.53
C ALA A 18 -68.89 6.61 -26.04
N LEU A 19 -69.21 7.68 -25.27
CA LEU A 19 -70.22 7.85 -24.18
C LEU A 19 -71.04 6.61 -23.73
N LEU A 20 -71.52 6.38 -22.49
CA LEU A 20 -71.59 7.04 -21.15
C LEU A 20 -72.18 5.97 -20.16
N ALA A 21 -72.29 6.02 -18.81
CA ALA A 21 -71.98 6.88 -17.66
C ALA A 21 -71.87 5.95 -16.39
N GLY A 22 -71.81 6.33 -15.09
CA GLY A 22 -71.73 7.61 -14.37
C GLY A 22 -72.02 7.42 -12.84
N VAL A 23 -71.74 8.44 -12.01
CA VAL A 23 -72.09 8.59 -10.57
C VAL A 23 -71.46 7.54 -9.61
N SER A 24 -70.32 7.76 -8.96
CA SER A 24 -69.97 8.74 -7.89
C SER A 24 -70.47 8.40 -6.47
N ALA A 25 -69.54 8.03 -5.58
CA ALA A 25 -69.69 8.11 -4.12
C ALA A 25 -68.31 8.38 -3.46
N LEU A 26 -68.10 9.60 -2.97
CA LEU A 26 -66.81 10.05 -2.42
C LEU A 26 -66.80 9.95 -0.88
N SER A 27 -66.49 8.78 -0.32
CA SER A 27 -66.34 8.62 1.14
C SER A 27 -65.56 7.37 1.56
N LEU A 28 -64.21 7.42 1.50
CA LEU A 28 -63.25 6.63 2.31
C LEU A 28 -61.82 6.98 1.88
N LEU A 29 -61.30 8.13 2.37
CA LEU A 29 -59.91 8.56 2.17
C LEU A 29 -59.18 8.60 3.52
N THR A 30 -58.74 7.44 3.97
CA THR A 30 -57.77 7.25 5.06
C THR A 30 -56.93 6.01 4.72
N SER A 31 -55.61 6.16 4.67
CA SER A 31 -54.67 5.10 4.28
C SER A 31 -54.77 3.86 5.18
N PRO A 32 -54.40 2.70 4.65
CA PRO A 32 -53.21 2.04 5.21
C PRO A 32 -52.18 1.66 4.14
N HIS A 33 -51.01 1.26 4.62
CA HIS A 33 -49.90 0.74 3.82
C HIS A 33 -50.26 -0.62 3.22
N ASP A 34 -49.98 -0.84 1.93
CA ASP A 34 -49.82 -2.19 1.41
C ASP A 34 -48.44 -2.73 1.85
N ALA A 35 -48.45 -3.83 2.59
CA ALA A 35 -47.24 -4.61 2.85
C ALA A 35 -47.08 -5.64 1.73
N GLU A 36 -45.91 -5.69 1.08
CA GLU A 36 -45.62 -6.70 0.05
C GLU A 36 -45.47 -8.11 0.65
N ALA A 37 -46.61 -8.75 0.90
CA ALA A 37 -46.67 -10.18 1.18
C ALA A 37 -46.29 -10.96 -0.09
N ARG A 38 -45.00 -11.30 -0.23
CA ARG A 38 -44.44 -12.08 -1.35
C ARG A 38 -45.34 -13.28 -1.67
N PRO A 39 -45.94 -13.38 -2.87
CA PRO A 39 -46.93 -14.41 -3.17
C PRO A 39 -46.27 -15.79 -3.35
N LEU A 40 -46.33 -16.61 -2.30
CA LEU A 40 -45.95 -18.02 -2.36
C LEU A 40 -46.92 -18.81 -3.26
N GLY A 41 -46.57 -18.95 -4.54
CA GLY A 41 -47.15 -19.97 -5.41
C GLY A 41 -47.77 -19.49 -6.73
N ARG A 42 -46.98 -18.88 -7.62
CA ARG A 42 -47.27 -18.97 -9.06
C ARG A 42 -45.99 -19.00 -9.90
N ALA A 43 -45.55 -20.21 -10.26
CA ALA A 43 -44.38 -20.42 -11.12
C ALA A 43 -44.67 -20.00 -12.57
N GLY A 44 -44.33 -18.77 -12.92
CA GLY A 44 -43.93 -18.46 -14.29
C GLY A 44 -42.57 -19.10 -14.54
N VAL A 45 -42.50 -20.09 -15.42
CA VAL A 45 -41.25 -20.83 -15.68
C VAL A 45 -40.34 -19.99 -16.58
N VAL A 46 -39.63 -19.04 -15.96
CA VAL A 46 -38.36 -18.56 -16.50
C VAL A 46 -37.37 -19.69 -16.31
N SER A 47 -36.80 -20.21 -17.39
CA SER A 47 -35.98 -21.42 -17.36
C SER A 47 -34.61 -21.13 -16.74
N ALA A 48 -34.23 -21.84 -15.67
CA ALA A 48 -32.93 -21.76 -14.98
C ALA A 48 -31.68 -21.51 -15.86
N PRO A 49 -31.50 -22.15 -17.05
CA PRO A 49 -30.38 -21.81 -17.94
C PRO A 49 -30.25 -20.33 -18.33
N THR A 50 -31.28 -19.48 -18.20
CA THR A 50 -31.16 -18.05 -18.55
C THR A 50 -30.50 -17.20 -17.47
N THR A 51 -30.61 -17.55 -16.19
CA THR A 51 -29.90 -16.84 -15.10
C THR A 51 -28.47 -17.35 -14.97
N ALA A 52 -28.28 -18.67 -14.97
CA ALA A 52 -26.96 -19.29 -14.87
C ALA A 52 -25.99 -18.84 -15.98
N VAL A 53 -26.50 -18.73 -17.22
CA VAL A 53 -25.72 -18.19 -18.34
C VAL A 53 -25.47 -16.69 -18.18
N ALA A 54 -26.38 -15.92 -17.57
CA ALA A 54 -26.14 -14.50 -17.30
C ALA A 54 -25.04 -14.30 -16.24
N ASP A 55 -25.03 -15.08 -15.15
CA ASP A 55 -24.03 -14.99 -14.09
C ASP A 55 -22.64 -15.44 -14.58
N ALA A 56 -22.58 -16.53 -15.36
CA ALA A 56 -21.34 -16.99 -16.00
C ALA A 56 -20.82 -15.99 -17.05
N LEU A 57 -21.71 -15.38 -17.85
CA LEU A 57 -21.34 -14.29 -18.78
C LEU A 57 -20.86 -13.04 -18.04
N ALA A 58 -21.44 -12.71 -16.88
CA ALA A 58 -21.01 -11.58 -16.07
C ALA A 58 -19.59 -11.79 -15.51
N GLY A 59 -19.30 -12.98 -14.96
CA GLY A 59 -17.95 -13.33 -14.50
C GLY A 59 -16.92 -13.31 -15.63
N ALA A 60 -17.25 -13.88 -16.79
CA ALA A 60 -16.37 -13.86 -17.97
C ALA A 60 -16.18 -12.44 -18.56
N ALA A 61 -17.22 -11.60 -18.55
CA ALA A 61 -17.13 -10.21 -18.97
C ALA A 61 -16.26 -9.37 -18.01
N GLN A 62 -16.38 -9.60 -16.70
CA GLN A 62 -15.57 -8.94 -15.67
C GLN A 62 -14.09 -9.37 -15.75
N ALA A 63 -13.80 -10.65 -15.98
CA ALA A 63 -12.44 -11.12 -16.27
C ALA A 63 -11.87 -10.45 -17.54
N THR A 64 -12.69 -10.35 -18.59
CA THR A 64 -12.33 -9.66 -19.83
C THR A 64 -12.11 -8.15 -19.64
N LYS A 65 -12.82 -7.51 -18.69
CA LYS A 65 -12.67 -6.10 -18.32
C LYS A 65 -11.32 -5.87 -17.64
N ILE A 66 -11.03 -6.61 -16.56
CA ILE A 66 -9.78 -6.49 -15.78
C ILE A 66 -8.55 -6.81 -16.65
N ALA A 67 -8.58 -7.89 -17.43
CA ALA A 67 -7.47 -8.24 -18.34
C ALA A 67 -7.18 -7.12 -19.35
N LYS A 68 -8.22 -6.47 -19.90
CA LYS A 68 -8.07 -5.32 -20.81
C LYS A 68 -7.55 -4.07 -20.10
N GLN A 69 -7.98 -3.82 -18.85
CA GLN A 69 -7.47 -2.69 -18.06
C GLN A 69 -5.97 -2.85 -17.83
N ALA A 70 -5.52 -3.97 -17.26
CA ALA A 70 -4.09 -4.25 -17.03
C ALA A 70 -3.27 -4.20 -18.34
N GLN A 71 -3.76 -4.81 -19.42
CA GLN A 71 -3.11 -4.74 -20.73
C GLN A 71 -3.04 -3.29 -21.26
N SER A 72 -4.06 -2.45 -21.03
CA SER A 72 -4.06 -1.05 -21.46
C SER A 72 -3.09 -0.17 -20.68
N SER A 73 -2.97 -0.37 -19.36
CA SER A 73 -2.00 0.33 -18.51
C SER A 73 -0.56 -0.02 -18.90
N LEU A 74 -0.25 -1.31 -19.09
CA LEU A 74 1.05 -1.77 -19.58
C LEU A 74 1.34 -1.23 -21.00
N THR A 75 0.34 -1.20 -21.89
CA THR A 75 0.49 -0.65 -23.25
C THR A 75 0.77 0.84 -23.22
N ARG A 76 0.09 1.61 -22.36
CA ARG A 76 0.34 3.06 -22.17
C ARG A 76 1.77 3.31 -21.68
N ALA A 77 2.22 2.56 -20.65
CA ALA A 77 3.58 2.67 -20.13
C ALA A 77 4.63 2.36 -21.21
N ALA A 78 4.48 1.22 -21.91
CA ALA A 78 5.41 0.82 -22.97
C ALA A 78 5.47 1.83 -24.14
N GLN A 79 4.33 2.43 -24.53
CA GLN A 79 4.29 3.46 -25.57
C GLN A 79 4.98 4.76 -25.14
N ALA A 80 4.80 5.19 -23.89
CA ALA A 80 5.48 6.36 -23.34
C ALA A 80 7.01 6.14 -23.27
N ILE A 81 7.45 4.99 -22.77
CA ILE A 81 8.88 4.61 -22.71
C ILE A 81 9.48 4.61 -24.12
N GLN A 82 8.83 3.99 -25.11
CA GLN A 82 9.29 3.98 -26.50
C GLN A 82 9.36 5.39 -27.12
N ALA A 83 8.40 6.27 -26.81
CA ALA A 83 8.41 7.65 -27.29
C ALA A 83 9.58 8.45 -26.70
N MET A 84 9.86 8.32 -25.39
CA MET A 84 10.99 8.97 -24.75
C MET A 84 12.34 8.41 -25.25
N GLN A 85 12.47 7.10 -25.45
CA GLN A 85 13.66 6.49 -26.06
C GLN A 85 13.93 7.04 -27.47
N ALA A 86 12.90 7.21 -28.29
CA ALA A 86 13.01 7.82 -29.62
C ALA A 86 13.41 9.30 -29.56
N ALA A 87 12.86 10.05 -28.60
CA ALA A 87 13.24 11.45 -28.36
C ALA A 87 14.71 11.58 -27.92
N GLN A 88 15.18 10.73 -27.00
CA GLN A 88 16.58 10.68 -26.57
C GLN A 88 17.53 10.34 -27.73
N ALA A 89 17.15 9.39 -28.59
CA ALA A 89 17.95 9.05 -29.78
C ALA A 89 18.03 10.21 -30.78
N ALA A 90 16.93 10.95 -30.99
CA ALA A 90 16.89 12.12 -31.85
C ALA A 90 17.69 13.30 -31.28
N ALA A 91 17.57 13.57 -29.97
CA ALA A 91 18.33 14.61 -29.27
C ALA A 91 19.84 14.33 -29.34
N ARG A 92 20.27 13.09 -29.10
CA ARG A 92 21.67 12.66 -29.25
C ARG A 92 22.17 12.86 -30.68
N ALA A 93 21.38 12.51 -31.68
CA ALA A 93 21.74 12.71 -33.09
C ALA A 93 21.88 14.20 -33.45
N ALA A 94 21.06 15.08 -32.88
CA ALA A 94 21.17 16.52 -33.04
C ALA A 94 22.42 17.10 -32.33
N ALA A 95 22.69 16.67 -31.09
CA ALA A 95 23.87 17.10 -30.33
C ALA A 95 25.18 16.64 -30.97
N GLN A 96 25.24 15.42 -31.51
CA GLN A 96 26.39 14.91 -32.28
C GLN A 96 26.62 15.67 -33.60
N ALA A 97 25.62 16.39 -34.11
CA ALA A 97 25.74 17.30 -35.26
C ALA A 97 26.04 18.77 -34.87
N ALA A 98 26.05 19.09 -33.57
CA ALA A 98 26.37 20.43 -33.09
C ALA A 98 27.89 20.70 -33.10
N THR A 99 28.26 21.98 -33.14
CA THR A 99 29.67 22.39 -33.01
C THR A 99 30.04 22.47 -31.53
N ALA A 100 30.84 21.52 -31.04
CA ALA A 100 31.36 21.55 -29.68
C ALA A 100 32.33 22.73 -29.48
N VAL A 101 32.30 23.31 -28.28
CA VAL A 101 33.15 24.46 -27.89
C VAL A 101 34.37 24.00 -27.06
N VAL A 102 34.31 22.80 -26.48
CA VAL A 102 35.39 22.18 -25.71
C VAL A 102 36.39 21.50 -26.67
N PRO A 103 37.70 21.81 -26.57
CA PRO A 103 38.74 21.07 -27.30
C PRO A 103 38.84 19.60 -26.89
N ASN A 104 39.20 18.73 -27.84
CA ASN A 104 39.48 17.32 -27.58
C ASN A 104 40.87 17.16 -26.90
N GLY A 105 41.08 16.09 -26.11
CA GLY A 105 42.39 15.73 -25.56
C GLY A 105 42.96 16.59 -24.42
N LEU A 106 44.26 16.43 -24.16
CA LEU A 106 45.08 17.05 -23.11
C LEU A 106 45.60 18.44 -23.53
N GLN A 107 44.70 19.40 -23.72
CA GLN A 107 45.06 20.78 -24.09
C GLN A 107 44.25 21.83 -23.29
N PRO A 108 44.72 23.10 -23.24
CA PRO A 108 44.01 24.17 -22.53
C PRO A 108 42.53 24.28 -22.90
N GLY A 109 41.66 24.31 -21.89
CA GLY A 109 40.20 24.31 -22.04
C GLY A 109 39.57 22.92 -22.18
N GLY A 110 40.35 21.88 -22.50
CA GLY A 110 39.96 20.46 -22.43
C GLY A 110 40.33 19.85 -21.07
N LEU A 111 41.10 18.77 -21.11
CA LEU A 111 41.66 18.10 -19.92
C LEU A 111 42.99 18.74 -19.52
N VAL A 112 43.05 19.37 -18.34
CA VAL A 112 44.24 20.06 -17.82
C VAL A 112 44.50 19.62 -16.38
N VAL A 113 45.65 18.96 -16.17
CA VAL A 113 46.10 18.52 -14.84
C VAL A 113 46.46 19.75 -13.97
N ASP A 114 46.14 19.68 -12.69
CA ASP A 114 46.46 20.73 -11.70
C ASP A 114 47.96 21.11 -11.71
N PRO A 115 48.33 22.41 -11.79
CA PRO A 115 49.73 22.85 -11.87
C PRO A 115 50.60 22.52 -10.64
N ARG A 116 50.01 22.09 -9.51
CA ARG A 116 50.73 21.51 -8.35
C ARG A 116 51.25 20.09 -8.61
N VAL A 117 50.71 19.40 -9.60
CA VAL A 117 51.05 18.00 -9.90
C VAL A 117 52.27 17.96 -10.79
N HIS A 118 53.28 17.20 -10.38
CA HIS A 118 54.54 17.06 -11.10
C HIS A 118 54.80 15.59 -11.40
N PHE A 119 55.20 15.29 -12.63
CA PHE A 119 55.48 13.94 -13.09
C PHE A 119 56.97 13.74 -13.35
N THR A 120 57.49 12.58 -12.96
CA THR A 120 58.83 12.09 -13.36
C THR A 120 58.66 10.71 -13.98
N ASN A 121 59.10 10.54 -15.23
CA ASN A 121 58.97 9.28 -15.99
C ASN A 121 57.54 8.70 -16.02
N GLY A 122 56.51 9.55 -16.09
CA GLY A 122 55.09 9.15 -16.12
C GLY A 122 54.46 8.83 -14.77
N VAL A 123 55.21 8.97 -13.66
CA VAL A 123 54.73 8.74 -12.28
C VAL A 123 54.66 10.09 -11.55
N SER A 124 53.59 10.33 -10.79
CA SER A 124 53.46 11.51 -9.94
C SER A 124 54.51 11.52 -8.83
N THR A 125 55.13 12.68 -8.62
CA THR A 125 55.92 12.99 -7.42
C THR A 125 55.12 13.78 -6.37
N THR A 126 53.90 14.23 -6.72
CA THR A 126 53.01 15.02 -5.85
C THR A 126 52.02 14.12 -5.11
N SER A 127 52.45 13.60 -3.96
CA SER A 127 51.60 12.81 -3.06
C SER A 127 50.36 13.59 -2.60
N GLY A 128 49.19 12.94 -2.58
CA GLY A 128 47.94 13.51 -2.07
C GLY A 128 47.13 14.37 -3.06
N LEU A 129 47.71 14.78 -4.19
CA LEU A 129 46.97 15.44 -5.30
C LEU A 129 46.92 14.56 -6.56
N TRP A 130 47.94 13.75 -6.79
CA TRP A 130 47.90 12.73 -7.84
C TRP A 130 48.56 11.45 -7.34
N SER A 131 47.79 10.39 -7.14
CA SER A 131 48.22 9.22 -6.36
C SER A 131 47.51 7.94 -6.78
N ASN A 132 48.28 6.84 -6.81
CA ASN A 132 47.85 5.49 -7.25
C ASN A 132 47.27 5.42 -8.67
N ILE A 133 47.66 6.35 -9.55
CA ILE A 133 47.25 6.42 -10.95
C ILE A 133 48.36 7.04 -11.79
N SER A 134 48.50 6.61 -13.04
CA SER A 134 49.54 7.11 -13.96
C SER A 134 49.37 8.59 -14.29
N ALA A 135 50.39 9.22 -14.88
CA ALA A 135 50.15 10.39 -15.73
C ALA A 135 49.13 10.04 -16.83
N PRO A 136 48.31 11.00 -17.31
CA PRO A 136 47.40 10.74 -18.40
C PRO A 136 48.17 10.53 -19.71
N VAL A 137 47.79 9.51 -20.49
CA VAL A 137 48.42 9.16 -21.76
C VAL A 137 47.40 9.32 -22.88
N GLU A 138 47.62 10.30 -23.76
CA GLU A 138 46.80 10.51 -24.94
C GLU A 138 47.26 9.66 -26.13
N THR A 139 46.30 9.14 -26.87
CA THR A 139 46.48 8.48 -28.16
C THR A 139 45.41 8.95 -29.14
N VAL A 140 45.80 9.30 -30.36
CA VAL A 140 44.88 9.80 -31.41
C VAL A 140 44.67 8.69 -32.44
N ASP A 141 43.41 8.38 -32.75
CA ASP A 141 43.06 7.35 -33.74
C ASP A 141 43.09 7.88 -35.20
N PRO A 142 43.03 7.01 -36.23
CA PRO A 142 43.03 7.43 -37.63
C PRO A 142 41.80 8.22 -38.11
N ALA A 143 40.73 8.31 -37.30
CA ALA A 143 39.56 9.15 -37.56
C ALA A 143 39.65 10.53 -36.88
N GLY A 144 40.61 10.73 -35.98
CA GLY A 144 40.79 11.96 -35.21
C GLY A 144 40.05 11.95 -33.86
N HIS A 145 39.80 10.77 -33.29
CA HIS A 145 39.25 10.59 -31.94
C HIS A 145 40.38 10.38 -30.94
N ASP A 146 40.37 11.15 -29.86
CA ASP A 146 41.40 11.16 -28.82
C ASP A 146 41.01 10.21 -27.69
N THR A 147 41.89 9.30 -27.29
CA THR A 147 41.72 8.46 -26.10
C THR A 147 42.79 8.82 -25.06
N VAL A 148 42.34 9.34 -23.92
CA VAL A 148 43.17 9.72 -22.79
C VAL A 148 43.03 8.65 -21.70
N THR A 149 44.02 7.77 -21.59
CA THR A 149 44.04 6.67 -20.63
C THR A 149 44.77 7.06 -19.34
N LEU A 150 44.19 6.68 -18.20
CA LEU A 150 44.80 6.78 -16.87
C LEU A 150 44.76 5.40 -16.21
N THR A 151 45.90 4.72 -16.09
CA THR A 151 45.97 3.39 -15.47
C THR A 151 46.10 3.51 -13.95
N GLN A 152 45.11 2.98 -13.23
CA GLN A 152 45.09 2.91 -11.78
C GLN A 152 45.95 1.74 -11.27
N SER A 153 46.62 1.91 -10.13
CA SER A 153 47.59 0.94 -9.59
C SER A 153 47.30 0.43 -8.17
N ALA A 154 46.27 0.95 -7.51
CA ALA A 154 45.74 0.45 -6.24
C ALA A 154 44.24 0.75 -6.12
N GLN A 155 43.56 0.14 -5.14
CA GLN A 155 42.10 0.20 -4.97
C GLN A 155 41.51 1.62 -4.90
N ARG A 156 42.28 2.62 -4.47
CA ARG A 156 41.82 4.01 -4.38
C ARG A 156 42.86 4.93 -5.01
N ALA A 157 42.44 5.79 -5.93
CA ALA A 157 43.29 6.75 -6.62
C ALA A 157 42.72 8.16 -6.58
N ILE A 158 43.59 9.15 -6.75
CA ILE A 158 43.24 10.57 -6.84
C ILE A 158 43.93 11.16 -8.06
N ALA A 159 43.18 11.95 -8.83
CA ALA A 159 43.66 12.82 -9.88
C ALA A 159 43.05 14.22 -9.68
N THR A 160 43.86 15.22 -9.32
CA THR A 160 43.44 16.62 -9.23
C THR A 160 43.70 17.34 -10.57
N TRP A 161 42.73 18.16 -11.00
CA TRP A 161 42.66 18.81 -12.31
C TRP A 161 42.38 20.31 -12.18
N GLU A 162 43.05 21.14 -12.96
CA GLU A 162 42.64 22.54 -13.19
C GLU A 162 41.35 22.59 -14.02
N SER A 163 41.26 21.71 -15.04
CA SER A 163 40.11 21.59 -15.93
C SER A 163 39.82 20.13 -16.25
N PHE A 164 38.58 19.70 -16.06
CA PHE A 164 38.08 18.41 -16.51
C PHE A 164 36.90 18.62 -17.46
N ASN A 165 37.21 19.00 -18.70
CA ASN A 165 36.26 19.07 -19.80
C ASN A 165 36.63 18.00 -20.83
N VAL A 166 35.65 17.29 -21.38
CA VAL A 166 35.87 16.19 -22.32
C VAL A 166 35.29 16.58 -23.67
N GLY A 167 36.15 16.87 -24.65
CA GLY A 167 35.74 17.22 -26.02
C GLY A 167 34.92 16.11 -26.70
N LYS A 168 34.15 16.45 -27.74
CA LYS A 168 33.15 15.52 -28.30
C LYS A 168 33.75 14.25 -28.91
N ASP A 169 34.98 14.34 -29.43
CA ASP A 169 35.75 13.22 -29.97
C ASP A 169 36.87 12.84 -28.99
N THR A 170 36.56 12.81 -27.69
CA THR A 170 37.48 12.35 -26.64
C THR A 170 36.85 11.25 -25.80
N THR A 171 37.61 10.21 -25.52
CA THR A 171 37.31 9.20 -24.49
C THR A 171 38.32 9.31 -23.36
N VAL A 172 37.86 9.59 -22.14
CA VAL A 172 38.67 9.39 -20.92
C VAL A 172 38.47 7.95 -20.47
N HIS A 173 39.54 7.16 -20.39
CA HIS A 173 39.50 5.79 -19.89
C HIS A 173 40.31 5.68 -18.59
N PHE A 174 39.62 5.48 -17.48
CA PHE A 174 40.24 5.09 -16.22
C PHE A 174 40.39 3.57 -16.23
N ASP A 175 41.56 3.08 -16.62
CA ASP A 175 41.88 1.64 -16.61
C ASP A 175 42.03 1.18 -15.15
N GLN A 176 40.96 0.56 -14.67
CA GLN A 176 40.79 -0.04 -13.35
C GLN A 176 40.77 -1.57 -13.46
N SER A 177 41.20 -2.13 -14.61
CA SER A 177 41.07 -3.56 -14.93
C SER A 177 41.80 -4.49 -13.93
N ALA A 178 42.88 -4.02 -13.31
CA ALA A 178 43.60 -4.71 -12.25
C ALA A 178 42.81 -4.85 -10.92
N GLY A 179 41.66 -4.16 -10.80
CA GLY A 179 40.70 -4.29 -9.69
C GLY A 179 39.59 -5.32 -9.89
N ASN A 180 39.50 -5.93 -11.09
CA ASN A 180 38.45 -6.88 -11.42
C ASN A 180 38.54 -8.15 -10.55
N SER A 181 37.43 -8.50 -9.90
CA SER A 181 37.27 -9.72 -9.09
C SER A 181 36.02 -10.51 -9.48
N ALA A 182 35.88 -11.74 -8.96
CA ALA A 182 34.67 -12.54 -9.17
C ALA A 182 33.38 -11.88 -8.66
N ASN A 183 33.50 -10.96 -7.69
CA ASN A 183 32.39 -10.22 -7.08
C ASN A 183 32.25 -8.80 -7.66
N GLY A 184 32.87 -8.53 -8.81
CA GLY A 184 32.89 -7.21 -9.44
C GLY A 184 34.16 -6.42 -9.17
N ASN A 185 34.14 -5.12 -9.48
CA ASN A 185 35.28 -4.21 -9.31
C ASN A 185 34.97 -3.15 -8.23
N SER A 186 35.79 -3.10 -7.19
CA SER A 186 35.65 -2.17 -6.06
C SER A 186 36.71 -1.07 -6.04
N TRP A 187 37.38 -0.85 -7.18
CA TRP A 187 38.33 0.25 -7.32
C TRP A 187 37.61 1.56 -7.58
N VAL A 188 38.17 2.66 -7.06
CA VAL A 188 37.62 4.00 -7.21
C VAL A 188 38.71 5.01 -7.54
N VAL A 189 38.41 5.94 -8.45
CA VAL A 189 39.18 7.15 -8.71
C VAL A 189 38.38 8.38 -8.29
N LEU A 190 38.98 9.23 -7.47
CA LEU A 190 38.51 10.59 -7.19
C LEU A 190 39.16 11.55 -8.19
N ASN A 191 38.36 12.07 -9.11
CA ASN A 191 38.69 13.24 -9.92
C ASN A 191 38.22 14.48 -9.17
N ARG A 192 39.16 15.35 -8.81
CA ARG A 192 38.91 16.58 -8.05
C ARG A 192 39.27 17.77 -8.94
N ILE A 193 38.33 18.67 -9.16
CA ILE A 193 38.52 19.85 -10.02
C ILE A 193 38.61 21.10 -9.15
N ASP A 194 39.59 21.97 -9.42
CA ASP A 194 39.76 23.24 -8.72
C ASP A 194 38.54 24.18 -8.89
N ALA A 195 38.30 25.04 -7.91
CA ALA A 195 37.28 26.07 -7.92
C ALA A 195 37.69 27.29 -8.79
N THR A 196 37.94 27.03 -10.09
CA THR A 196 38.32 27.99 -11.15
C THR A 196 37.19 28.92 -11.61
N GLY A 197 35.95 28.67 -11.20
CA GLY A 197 34.77 29.41 -11.61
C GLY A 197 34.13 28.95 -12.94
N ARG A 198 34.32 27.68 -13.34
CA ARG A 198 33.64 27.09 -14.52
C ARG A 198 33.22 25.63 -14.31
N PRO A 199 31.99 25.23 -14.71
CA PRO A 199 31.53 23.85 -14.60
C PRO A 199 32.29 22.93 -15.57
N SER A 200 32.41 21.66 -15.21
CA SER A 200 32.94 20.61 -16.10
C SER A 200 31.99 20.36 -17.26
N GLN A 201 32.45 20.55 -18.49
CA GLN A 201 31.67 20.31 -19.70
C GLN A 201 32.07 18.99 -20.36
N ILE A 202 31.17 18.01 -20.32
CA ILE A 202 31.39 16.66 -20.85
C ILE A 202 30.60 16.53 -22.16
N PHE A 203 31.31 16.52 -23.30
CA PHE A 203 30.76 16.27 -24.63
C PHE A 203 31.06 14.86 -25.14
N GLY A 204 32.25 14.34 -24.82
CA GLY A 204 32.70 13.01 -25.24
C GLY A 204 32.31 11.90 -24.28
N GLN A 205 33.24 10.98 -24.06
CA GLN A 205 33.01 9.71 -23.39
C GLN A 205 33.85 9.58 -22.12
N ILE A 206 33.32 8.91 -21.09
CA ILE A 206 34.09 8.49 -19.91
C ILE A 206 33.85 7.00 -19.68
N LYS A 207 34.93 6.22 -19.58
CA LYS A 207 34.91 4.77 -19.36
C LYS A 207 35.71 4.36 -18.13
N ALA A 208 35.23 3.39 -17.36
CA ALA A 208 35.98 2.74 -16.28
C ALA A 208 35.42 1.36 -15.93
N GLU A 209 36.26 0.41 -15.53
CA GLU A 209 35.81 -0.91 -15.07
C GLU A 209 35.23 -0.90 -13.63
N GLY A 210 35.44 0.18 -12.89
CA GLY A 210 35.02 0.38 -11.49
C GLY A 210 34.31 1.71 -11.28
N THR A 211 34.62 2.38 -10.16
CA THR A 211 33.95 3.62 -9.74
C THR A 211 34.71 4.87 -10.18
N VAL A 212 33.98 5.83 -10.73
CA VAL A 212 34.45 7.20 -11.02
C VAL A 212 33.69 8.20 -10.15
N LEU A 213 34.42 8.89 -9.27
CA LEU A 213 33.94 10.04 -8.52
C LEU A 213 34.47 11.32 -9.20
N ILE A 214 33.61 12.29 -9.47
CA ILE A 214 33.94 13.60 -10.05
C ILE A 214 33.42 14.67 -9.09
N ILE A 215 34.31 15.45 -8.49
CA ILE A 215 34.00 16.61 -7.65
C ILE A 215 34.40 17.87 -8.40
N ASN A 216 33.41 18.67 -8.84
CA ASN A 216 33.63 20.00 -9.38
C ASN A 216 32.62 20.97 -8.75
N PRO A 217 33.00 21.77 -7.73
CA PRO A 217 32.09 22.65 -7.02
C PRO A 217 31.57 23.84 -7.85
N ASN A 218 32.10 24.04 -9.06
CA ASN A 218 31.59 25.01 -10.02
C ASN A 218 30.40 24.46 -10.85
N GLY A 219 30.08 23.16 -10.74
CA GLY A 219 29.03 22.45 -11.48
C GLY A 219 29.56 21.40 -12.47
N ILE A 220 28.68 20.53 -12.97
CA ILE A 220 29.00 19.48 -13.95
C ILE A 220 27.86 19.39 -14.97
N ILE A 221 28.18 19.45 -16.26
CA ILE A 221 27.22 19.38 -17.37
C ILE A 221 27.59 18.20 -18.28
N PHE A 222 26.74 17.19 -18.31
CA PHE A 222 26.78 16.08 -19.27
C PHE A 222 25.93 16.48 -20.49
N THR A 223 26.58 16.94 -21.54
CA THR A 223 25.89 17.49 -22.72
C THR A 223 25.26 16.42 -23.60
N GLY A 224 24.36 16.80 -24.52
CA GLY A 224 23.54 15.88 -25.31
C GLY A 224 24.30 14.86 -26.18
N SER A 225 25.60 15.05 -26.41
CA SER A 225 26.46 14.10 -27.13
C SER A 225 27.12 13.04 -26.23
N SER A 226 27.12 13.26 -24.91
CA SER A 226 27.96 12.54 -23.95
C SER A 226 27.54 11.08 -23.70
N GLN A 227 28.54 10.23 -23.44
CA GLN A 227 28.36 8.79 -23.20
C GLN A 227 29.26 8.31 -22.05
N ILE A 228 28.65 8.03 -20.90
CA ILE A 228 29.33 7.56 -19.68
C ILE A 228 29.04 6.07 -19.49
N ASP A 229 30.10 5.29 -19.27
CA ASP A 229 30.12 3.82 -19.30
C ASP A 229 31.05 3.31 -18.18
N VAL A 230 30.53 3.21 -16.96
CA VAL A 230 31.32 2.93 -15.74
C VAL A 230 30.61 1.90 -14.87
N HIS A 231 31.28 1.22 -13.93
CA HIS A 231 30.54 0.41 -12.96
C HIS A 231 29.78 1.27 -11.93
N THR A 232 30.29 2.45 -11.56
CA THR A 232 29.58 3.40 -10.69
C THR A 232 30.03 4.84 -10.99
N LEU A 233 29.07 5.77 -11.05
CA LEU A 233 29.32 7.21 -11.21
C LEU A 233 28.86 7.97 -9.96
N ILE A 234 29.72 8.83 -9.44
CA ILE A 234 29.32 9.87 -8.49
C ILE A 234 29.77 11.21 -9.07
N ALA A 235 28.83 12.09 -9.42
CA ALA A 235 29.12 13.42 -9.93
C ALA A 235 28.59 14.44 -8.92
N ALA A 236 29.48 15.27 -8.37
CA ALA A 236 29.17 16.17 -7.27
C ALA A 236 29.55 17.62 -7.59
N ALA A 237 28.55 18.50 -7.63
CA ALA A 237 28.68 19.96 -7.63
C ALA A 237 28.91 20.52 -6.21
N MET A 238 29.64 19.77 -5.38
CA MET A 238 29.86 19.97 -3.96
C MET A 238 31.00 19.08 -3.47
N ASP A 239 31.69 19.47 -2.40
CA ASP A 239 32.88 18.78 -1.90
C ASP A 239 32.62 18.01 -0.61
N LEU A 240 33.54 17.10 -0.27
CA LEU A 240 33.49 16.26 0.92
C LEU A 240 33.52 17.10 2.21
N ASN A 241 32.64 16.76 3.13
CA ASN A 241 32.54 17.36 4.46
C ASN A 241 32.47 16.23 5.52
N SER A 242 32.63 16.57 6.80
CA SER A 242 32.44 15.61 7.89
C SER A 242 31.63 16.26 9.02
N PHE A 243 31.27 15.48 10.03
CA PHE A 243 30.79 16.05 11.29
C PHE A 243 31.97 16.65 12.10
N THR A 244 31.65 17.51 13.07
CA THR A 244 32.64 18.08 13.99
C THR A 244 33.38 16.98 14.76
N GLY A 245 34.70 17.10 14.89
CA GLY A 245 35.52 16.12 15.60
C GLY A 245 35.88 14.87 14.79
N THR A 246 35.29 14.65 13.60
CA THR A 246 35.71 13.56 12.70
C THR A 246 36.90 13.95 11.82
N ALA A 247 37.12 15.26 11.59
CA ALA A 247 38.29 15.85 10.92
C ALA A 247 38.63 15.25 9.53
N ASN A 248 37.61 14.88 8.75
CA ASN A 248 37.74 14.07 7.53
C ASN A 248 37.30 14.79 6.23
N GLY A 249 36.86 16.05 6.31
CA GLY A 249 36.34 16.84 5.17
C GLY A 249 37.40 17.68 4.44
N ALA A 250 37.01 18.28 3.30
CA ALA A 250 37.83 19.16 2.47
C ALA A 250 37.81 20.63 2.91
N PHE A 251 37.05 20.94 3.97
CA PHE A 251 36.85 22.27 4.50
C PHE A 251 37.33 22.38 5.96
N LYS A 252 37.97 23.50 6.30
CA LYS A 252 38.25 23.86 7.69
C LYS A 252 36.98 24.32 8.41
N SER A 253 36.92 24.16 9.73
CA SER A 253 35.80 24.63 10.56
C SER A 253 35.74 26.15 10.77
N SER A 254 36.70 26.89 10.25
CA SER A 254 36.71 28.36 10.24
C SER A 254 37.69 28.88 9.17
N GLY A 255 37.40 30.07 8.65
CA GLY A 255 38.07 30.63 7.47
C GLY A 255 37.23 30.45 6.19
N ASP A 256 37.77 30.90 5.06
CA ASP A 256 37.13 30.75 3.76
C ASP A 256 37.13 29.27 3.33
N ALA A 257 36.02 28.80 2.76
CA ALA A 257 35.87 27.40 2.34
C ALA A 257 36.87 27.03 1.23
N TYR A 258 37.10 27.96 0.30
CA TYR A 258 38.10 27.89 -0.77
C TYR A 258 39.15 28.99 -0.58
N VAL A 259 40.41 28.66 -0.87
CA VAL A 259 41.57 29.56 -0.73
C VAL A 259 42.34 29.68 -2.06
N PRO A 260 43.02 30.80 -2.35
CA PRO A 260 43.78 30.96 -3.59
C PRO A 260 44.85 29.88 -3.79
N LEU A 261 44.76 29.18 -4.91
CA LEU A 261 45.73 28.17 -5.33
C LEU A 261 47.12 28.81 -5.41
N THR A 262 48.13 28.17 -4.84
CA THR A 262 49.50 28.69 -4.76
C THR A 262 50.50 27.59 -5.11
N VAL A 263 51.36 27.84 -6.10
CA VAL A 263 52.45 26.96 -6.55
C VAL A 263 53.77 27.71 -6.36
N ASP A 264 54.75 27.11 -5.70
CA ASP A 264 56.06 27.73 -5.35
C ASP A 264 55.97 29.13 -4.69
N GLY A 265 54.88 29.40 -3.98
CA GLY A 265 54.61 30.70 -3.34
C GLY A 265 53.97 31.76 -4.25
N LEU A 266 53.68 31.42 -5.51
CA LEU A 266 52.97 32.28 -6.46
C LEU A 266 51.50 31.86 -6.58
N VAL A 267 50.59 32.82 -6.40
CA VAL A 267 49.14 32.62 -6.59
C VAL A 267 48.83 32.35 -8.06
N GLN A 268 48.05 31.32 -8.33
CA GLN A 268 47.70 30.88 -9.69
C GLN A 268 46.45 31.58 -10.22
N THR A 269 46.46 31.83 -11.53
CA THR A 269 45.34 32.43 -12.27
C THR A 269 45.16 31.73 -13.60
N THR A 270 43.90 31.53 -13.99
CA THR A 270 43.51 31.15 -15.35
C THR A 270 44.07 32.14 -16.40
N GLU A 271 44.09 31.74 -17.68
CA GLU A 271 44.53 32.61 -18.80
C GLU A 271 43.83 33.99 -18.86
N ASN A 272 42.62 34.09 -18.30
CA ASN A 272 41.83 35.32 -18.26
C ASN A 272 42.07 36.17 -16.98
N GLY A 273 43.05 35.79 -16.15
CA GLY A 273 43.43 36.50 -14.93
C GLY A 273 42.54 36.25 -13.71
N ALA A 274 41.52 35.38 -13.82
CA ALA A 274 40.73 34.97 -12.66
C ALA A 274 41.52 34.00 -11.78
N LEU A 275 41.43 34.17 -10.45
CA LEU A 275 42.09 33.30 -9.46
C LEU A 275 41.63 31.85 -9.61
N ILE A 276 42.57 30.92 -9.50
CA ILE A 276 42.26 29.51 -9.24
C ILE A 276 42.16 29.33 -7.73
N LEU A 277 41.17 28.57 -7.25
CA LEU A 277 40.93 28.35 -5.82
C LEU A 277 40.91 26.85 -5.51
N ALA A 278 41.46 26.46 -4.37
CA ALA A 278 41.47 25.07 -3.86
C ALA A 278 40.70 24.95 -2.53
N PRO A 279 40.13 23.78 -2.18
CA PRO A 279 39.44 23.57 -0.90
C PRO A 279 40.38 23.77 0.30
N SER A 280 39.88 24.45 1.33
CA SER A 280 40.70 24.91 2.46
C SER A 280 41.40 23.81 3.25
N ASP A 281 40.95 22.55 3.22
CA ASP A 281 41.61 21.38 3.84
C ASP A 281 41.75 20.18 2.88
N GLU A 282 41.84 20.44 1.57
CA GLU A 282 41.92 19.42 0.49
C GLU A 282 42.88 18.25 0.78
N ALA A 283 44.11 18.55 1.22
CA ALA A 283 45.13 17.54 1.47
C ALA A 283 44.73 16.53 2.56
N ASN A 284 43.91 16.96 3.53
CA ASN A 284 43.35 16.11 4.58
C ASN A 284 42.26 15.20 4.02
N ALA A 285 41.28 15.76 3.28
CA ALA A 285 40.25 14.99 2.60
C ALA A 285 40.82 13.92 1.65
N ASN A 286 41.81 14.29 0.84
CA ASN A 286 42.46 13.37 -0.09
C ASN A 286 43.25 12.27 0.64
N THR A 287 43.97 12.60 1.72
CA THR A 287 44.65 11.61 2.56
C THR A 287 43.67 10.65 3.22
N THR A 288 42.55 11.17 3.74
CA THR A 288 41.46 10.39 4.32
C THR A 288 40.78 9.49 3.30
N PHE A 289 40.52 9.98 2.08
CA PHE A 289 39.95 9.18 1.00
C PHE A 289 40.85 7.99 0.62
N LEU A 290 42.16 8.20 0.49
CA LEU A 290 43.11 7.11 0.21
C LEU A 290 43.12 6.06 1.33
N ASN A 291 43.17 6.49 2.61
CA ASN A 291 43.27 5.60 3.76
C ASN A 291 41.94 4.87 4.07
N ASN A 292 40.82 5.56 4.02
CA ASN A 292 39.53 5.10 4.55
C ASN A 292 38.47 4.85 3.48
N GLY A 293 38.52 5.56 2.34
CA GLY A 293 37.51 5.53 1.29
C GLY A 293 36.53 6.71 1.36
N LEU A 294 35.37 6.57 0.72
CA LEU A 294 34.36 7.62 0.63
C LEU A 294 33.40 7.66 1.84
N PHE A 295 32.94 6.49 2.28
CA PHE A 295 31.97 6.35 3.36
C PHE A 295 32.69 6.31 4.73
N VAL A 296 32.98 7.49 5.28
CA VAL A 296 33.82 7.67 6.49
C VAL A 296 33.09 8.28 7.69
N ASN A 297 31.82 8.65 7.53
CA ASN A 297 30.96 9.15 8.60
C ASN A 297 30.04 8.03 9.11
N SER A 298 29.46 8.21 10.30
CA SER A 298 28.52 7.25 10.90
C SER A 298 27.24 7.08 10.07
N ALA A 299 26.56 5.94 10.24
CA ALA A 299 25.18 5.74 9.76
C ALA A 299 24.28 6.93 10.12
N PHE A 300 23.37 7.31 9.23
CA PHE A 300 22.16 7.98 9.70
C PHE A 300 21.26 6.94 10.40
N GLN A 301 20.39 7.41 11.30
CA GLN A 301 19.26 6.60 11.75
C GLN A 301 17.96 7.13 11.14
N THR A 302 17.05 6.23 10.81
CA THR A 302 15.71 6.56 10.33
C THR A 302 14.68 5.62 10.93
N VAL A 303 13.41 6.00 10.91
CA VAL A 303 12.32 5.16 11.44
C VAL A 303 11.71 4.37 10.29
N VAL A 304 11.99 3.07 10.22
CA VAL A 304 11.35 2.12 9.30
C VAL A 304 10.30 1.34 10.10
N ASP A 305 9.04 1.37 9.66
CA ASP A 305 7.91 0.66 10.27
C ASP A 305 7.77 0.84 11.80
N GLY A 306 8.16 2.02 12.30
CA GLY A 306 8.14 2.38 13.73
C GLY A 306 9.39 2.00 14.52
N SER A 307 10.38 1.34 13.92
CA SER A 307 11.68 1.01 14.53
C SER A 307 12.81 1.87 13.98
N LEU A 308 13.78 2.22 14.83
CA LEU A 308 15.02 2.84 14.36
C LEU A 308 15.88 1.81 13.61
N ALA A 309 16.24 2.13 12.37
CA ALA A 309 17.18 1.40 11.54
C ALA A 309 18.41 2.28 11.24
N SER A 310 19.59 1.66 11.16
CA SER A 310 20.87 2.34 10.88
C SER A 310 21.51 1.80 9.60
N THR A 311 21.82 2.69 8.67
CA THR A 311 22.28 2.38 7.31
C THR A 311 23.79 2.64 7.14
N GLY A 312 24.59 1.56 7.30
CA GLY A 312 25.97 1.48 6.84
C GLY A 312 26.95 2.53 7.41
N ALA A 313 28.03 2.77 6.68
CA ALA A 313 28.77 4.03 6.77
C ALA A 313 28.13 5.08 5.85
N SER A 314 28.50 6.36 5.97
CA SER A 314 28.00 7.42 5.09
C SER A 314 29.07 8.38 4.59
N ALA A 315 28.83 8.93 3.41
CA ALA A 315 29.58 10.02 2.82
C ALA A 315 28.76 11.30 2.93
N LEU A 316 29.42 12.42 3.21
CA LEU A 316 28.79 13.71 3.42
C LEU A 316 29.45 14.73 2.48
N PHE A 317 28.62 15.46 1.76
CA PHE A 317 29.02 16.49 0.81
C PHE A 317 28.38 17.82 1.22
N SER A 318 28.99 18.95 0.86
CA SER A 318 28.42 20.28 1.11
C SER A 318 28.83 21.30 0.05
N ALA A 319 27.88 22.14 -0.31
CA ALA A 319 28.09 23.29 -1.18
C ALA A 319 28.79 24.41 -0.40
N ALA A 320 29.69 25.13 -1.04
CA ALA A 320 30.36 26.28 -0.49
C ALA A 320 30.30 27.45 -1.48
N LEU A 321 30.37 28.68 -0.98
CA LEU A 321 30.38 29.87 -1.84
C LEU A 321 31.73 30.02 -2.56
N ILE A 322 31.69 30.04 -3.89
CA ILE A 322 32.80 30.48 -4.74
C ILE A 322 32.61 31.99 -5.00
N PRO A 323 33.55 32.87 -4.60
CA PRO A 323 33.36 34.31 -4.71
C PRO A 323 33.06 34.79 -6.13
N GLY A 324 31.90 35.43 -6.32
CA GLY A 324 31.47 35.99 -7.60
C GLY A 324 30.83 35.00 -8.58
N GLN A 325 30.54 33.76 -8.15
CA GLN A 325 29.88 32.74 -8.96
C GLN A 325 28.47 32.42 -8.46
N SER A 326 27.61 31.96 -9.38
CA SER A 326 26.40 31.21 -9.06
C SER A 326 26.75 29.72 -9.11
N ASN A 327 26.56 28.98 -8.01
CA ASN A 327 26.89 27.55 -8.00
C ASN A 327 25.95 26.79 -8.97
N ILE A 328 26.50 26.34 -10.09
CA ILE A 328 25.78 25.47 -11.04
C ILE A 328 25.67 24.08 -10.43
N GLY A 329 24.55 23.41 -10.70
CA GLY A 329 24.27 22.06 -10.22
C GLY A 329 25.00 20.95 -11.00
N VAL A 330 24.42 19.76 -10.95
CA VAL A 330 24.71 18.70 -11.92
C VAL A 330 23.57 18.66 -12.94
N GLU A 331 23.91 18.75 -14.22
CA GLU A 331 22.98 18.82 -15.33
C GLU A 331 23.28 17.73 -16.37
N VAL A 332 22.24 17.04 -16.84
CA VAL A 332 22.31 16.00 -17.87
C VAL A 332 21.37 16.39 -19.00
N GLU A 333 21.90 16.86 -20.12
CA GLU A 333 21.13 17.37 -21.26
C GLU A 333 20.41 16.25 -22.05
N ALA A 334 19.36 16.62 -22.79
CA ALA A 334 18.67 15.70 -23.69
C ALA A 334 19.62 15.10 -24.74
N GLY A 335 19.62 13.77 -24.84
CA GLY A 335 20.54 12.99 -25.65
C GLY A 335 21.71 12.40 -24.88
N ALA A 336 22.12 12.97 -23.74
CA ALA A 336 23.19 12.43 -22.90
C ALA A 336 22.84 11.00 -22.44
N ARG A 337 23.86 10.15 -22.28
CA ARG A 337 23.70 8.77 -21.80
C ARG A 337 24.67 8.47 -20.67
N ILE A 338 24.15 8.14 -19.50
CA ILE A 338 24.91 7.60 -18.37
C ILE A 338 24.40 6.18 -18.11
N VAL A 339 25.28 5.17 -18.17
CA VAL A 339 24.91 3.78 -17.87
C VAL A 339 25.90 3.14 -16.91
N THR A 340 25.40 2.30 -15.99
CA THR A 340 26.25 1.38 -15.22
C THR A 340 26.30 -0.03 -15.79
N ASP A 341 27.52 -0.55 -15.89
CA ASP A 341 27.80 -1.92 -16.30
C ASP A 341 27.73 -2.87 -15.08
N ILE A 342 27.14 -4.07 -15.27
CA ILE A 342 27.07 -5.10 -14.22
C ILE A 342 28.47 -5.69 -14.01
N SER A 343 28.94 -5.71 -12.76
CA SER A 343 30.19 -6.36 -12.40
C SER A 343 29.95 -7.61 -11.53
N GLY A 344 30.68 -8.69 -11.79
CA GLY A 344 30.45 -9.98 -11.12
C GLY A 344 29.11 -10.63 -11.52
N SER A 345 28.44 -11.29 -10.58
CA SER A 345 27.24 -12.09 -10.87
C SER A 345 25.90 -11.36 -10.75
N ASP A 346 25.83 -10.23 -10.02
CA ASP A 346 24.59 -9.44 -9.87
C ASP A 346 24.81 -8.04 -9.22
N ASN A 347 26.01 -7.45 -9.30
CA ASN A 347 26.27 -6.13 -8.73
C ASN A 347 26.16 -5.05 -9.82
N GLY A 348 25.14 -4.19 -9.74
CA GLY A 348 24.86 -3.14 -10.72
C GLY A 348 25.54 -1.80 -10.50
N GLY A 349 26.16 -1.60 -9.34
CA GLY A 349 26.69 -0.29 -8.94
C GLY A 349 25.60 0.77 -8.83
N PHE A 350 25.96 2.05 -8.95
CA PHE A 350 24.98 3.15 -8.88
C PHE A 350 25.41 4.41 -9.66
N VAL A 351 24.46 5.30 -9.88
CA VAL A 351 24.69 6.68 -10.35
C VAL A 351 24.20 7.64 -9.28
N ALA A 352 25.06 8.52 -8.78
CA ALA A 352 24.70 9.56 -7.82
C ALA A 352 25.08 10.95 -8.34
N LEU A 353 24.07 11.77 -8.66
CA LEU A 353 24.24 13.16 -9.06
C LEU A 353 23.87 14.06 -7.87
N LEU A 354 24.85 14.80 -7.35
CA LEU A 354 24.78 15.54 -6.08
C LEU A 354 25.06 17.03 -6.32
N GLY A 355 24.26 17.96 -5.82
CA GLY A 355 24.54 19.39 -6.02
C GLY A 355 23.62 20.34 -5.26
N PRO A 356 23.78 21.67 -5.39
CA PRO A 356 22.77 22.64 -4.96
C PRO A 356 21.49 22.55 -5.79
N ARG A 357 21.58 22.04 -7.02
CA ARG A 357 20.50 21.73 -7.97
C ARG A 357 20.91 20.46 -8.74
N VAL A 358 19.95 19.66 -9.16
CA VAL A 358 20.20 18.50 -10.04
C VAL A 358 19.12 18.44 -11.12
N THR A 359 19.53 18.38 -12.40
CA THR A 359 18.61 18.31 -13.55
C THR A 359 18.97 17.15 -14.47
N ASN A 360 17.97 16.35 -14.85
CA ASN A 360 18.09 15.30 -15.87
C ASN A 360 17.03 15.47 -16.97
N ALA A 361 17.49 15.85 -18.15
CA ALA A 361 16.76 15.77 -19.41
C ALA A 361 17.31 14.64 -20.33
N GLY A 362 18.41 13.99 -19.95
CA GLY A 362 19.02 12.86 -20.69
C GLY A 362 18.57 11.48 -20.18
N SER A 363 19.38 10.45 -20.47
CA SER A 363 19.09 9.05 -20.11
C SER A 363 20.11 8.50 -19.10
N ILE A 364 19.64 8.13 -17.91
CA ILE A 364 20.40 7.43 -16.87
C ILE A 364 19.85 6.01 -16.74
N THR A 365 20.71 4.99 -16.80
CA THR A 365 20.29 3.58 -16.68
C THR A 365 21.24 2.75 -15.82
N THR A 366 20.68 1.97 -14.90
CA THR A 366 21.41 1.01 -14.07
C THR A 366 20.70 -0.35 -14.11
N SER A 367 21.43 -1.44 -13.83
CA SER A 367 20.86 -2.79 -13.81
C SER A 367 21.38 -3.58 -12.62
N ALA A 368 20.48 -4.01 -11.73
CA ALA A 368 20.75 -4.45 -10.35
C ALA A 368 21.43 -3.37 -9.46
N GLY A 369 21.14 -2.09 -9.72
CA GLY A 369 21.80 -0.93 -9.09
C GLY A 369 20.82 0.11 -8.51
N GLU A 370 21.31 1.34 -8.32
CA GLU A 370 20.50 2.49 -7.87
C GLU A 370 20.81 3.77 -8.67
N ILE A 371 19.80 4.61 -8.88
CA ILE A 371 19.92 5.98 -9.40
C ILE A 371 19.56 6.97 -8.28
N ILE A 372 20.47 7.88 -7.95
CA ILE A 372 20.32 8.95 -6.96
C ILE A 372 20.42 10.31 -7.65
N LEU A 373 19.39 11.14 -7.54
CA LEU A 373 19.44 12.57 -7.82
C LEU A 373 19.20 13.34 -6.52
N ALA A 374 20.18 14.11 -6.06
CA ALA A 374 20.16 14.73 -4.73
C ALA A 374 20.55 16.21 -4.75
N ALA A 375 19.60 17.10 -4.41
CA ALA A 375 19.81 18.54 -4.37
C ALA A 375 19.77 19.07 -2.92
N GLY A 376 20.81 19.76 -2.46
CA GLY A 376 20.83 20.38 -1.13
C GLY A 376 22.06 21.27 -0.87
N ALA A 377 21.96 22.13 0.15
CA ALA A 377 23.12 22.84 0.69
C ALA A 377 24.19 21.87 1.26
N SER A 378 23.71 20.79 1.88
CA SER A 378 24.49 19.56 2.14
C SER A 378 23.72 18.35 1.61
N VAL A 379 24.44 17.27 1.31
CA VAL A 379 23.88 15.96 0.97
C VAL A 379 24.68 14.87 1.68
N GLN A 380 23.99 13.99 2.39
CA GLN A 380 24.54 12.77 2.97
C GLN A 380 24.01 11.56 2.20
N ILE A 381 24.91 10.68 1.76
CA ILE A 381 24.55 9.40 1.14
C ILE A 381 25.09 8.25 2.00
N ALA A 382 24.30 7.20 2.21
CA ALA A 382 24.76 5.97 2.83
C ALA A 382 25.56 5.12 1.82
N GLU A 383 26.40 4.22 2.35
CA GLU A 383 27.01 3.15 1.57
C GLU A 383 25.91 2.21 1.03
N PRO A 384 25.73 2.08 -0.30
CA PRO A 384 24.67 1.25 -0.85
C PRO A 384 24.88 -0.23 -0.53
N ALA A 385 23.91 -0.84 0.15
CA ALA A 385 23.97 -2.24 0.52
C ALA A 385 23.73 -3.14 -0.70
N SER A 386 24.82 -3.61 -1.32
CA SER A 386 24.85 -4.37 -2.58
C SER A 386 24.03 -5.68 -2.62
N ASN A 387 23.48 -6.09 -1.49
CA ASN A 387 22.68 -7.30 -1.29
C ASN A 387 21.32 -7.08 -0.60
N SER A 388 20.94 -5.85 -0.23
CA SER A 388 19.65 -5.64 0.45
C SER A 388 18.50 -5.48 -0.54
N THR A 389 17.50 -6.33 -0.41
CA THR A 389 16.14 -6.04 -0.88
C THR A 389 15.63 -4.78 -0.15
N GLN A 390 15.43 -3.70 -0.91
CA GLN A 390 14.97 -2.38 -0.43
C GLN A 390 15.91 -1.67 0.56
N THR A 391 16.89 -0.91 0.05
CA THR A 391 17.71 0.01 0.86
C THR A 391 16.92 1.28 1.18
N PHE A 392 16.25 1.34 2.33
CA PHE A 392 15.43 2.50 2.69
C PHE A 392 16.27 3.77 2.93
N TYR A 393 15.89 4.87 2.26
CA TYR A 393 16.45 6.23 2.42
C TYR A 393 17.96 6.37 2.17
N SER A 394 18.52 5.81 1.09
CA SER A 394 19.95 5.95 0.73
C SER A 394 20.53 7.38 0.79
N VAL A 395 19.69 8.42 0.72
CA VAL A 395 20.04 9.84 0.69
C VAL A 395 19.30 10.65 1.78
N ARG A 396 19.98 11.65 2.33
CA ARG A 396 19.38 12.84 2.97
C ARG A 396 19.96 14.11 2.36
N ALA A 397 19.12 15.02 1.89
CA ALA A 397 19.53 16.30 1.31
C ALA A 397 18.91 17.50 2.05
N GLY A 398 19.53 18.68 1.93
CA GLY A 398 19.07 19.94 2.51
C GLY A 398 19.81 20.34 3.79
N ALA A 399 19.30 21.35 4.49
CA ALA A 399 19.94 21.89 5.71
C ALA A 399 19.74 21.03 6.98
N GLY A 400 18.84 20.05 6.94
CA GLY A 400 18.39 19.26 8.10
C GLY A 400 19.22 18.02 8.44
N ILE A 401 20.52 18.00 8.13
CA ILE A 401 21.37 16.84 8.43
C ILE A 401 21.65 16.74 9.94
N SER A 402 21.38 15.57 10.52
CA SER A 402 21.40 15.34 11.98
C SER A 402 22.80 15.29 12.59
N GLY A 403 23.44 16.44 12.77
CA GLY A 403 24.69 16.59 13.51
C GLY A 403 25.31 17.98 13.33
N GLU A 404 26.29 18.34 14.16
CA GLU A 404 27.07 19.54 13.95
C GLU A 404 28.07 19.29 12.79
N LEU A 405 27.92 20.02 11.69
CA LEU A 405 28.76 19.89 10.50
C LEU A 405 30.12 20.56 10.73
N LEU A 406 31.22 19.96 10.27
CA LEU A 406 32.56 20.52 10.40
C LEU A 406 32.65 21.88 9.69
N TYR A 407 32.11 21.95 8.46
CA TYR A 407 31.79 23.18 7.75
C TYR A 407 30.27 23.29 7.58
N THR A 408 29.68 24.42 7.96
CA THR A 408 28.25 24.69 7.74
C THR A 408 28.07 25.45 6.43
N PRO A 409 27.32 24.93 5.44
CA PRO A 409 27.09 25.63 4.19
C PRO A 409 26.13 26.83 4.39
N PRO A 410 26.23 27.87 3.55
CA PRO A 410 25.22 28.90 3.48
C PRO A 410 23.94 28.37 2.82
N SER A 411 22.79 28.96 3.17
CA SER A 411 21.50 28.63 2.57
C SER A 411 21.47 28.94 1.07
N VAL A 412 20.90 28.04 0.27
CA VAL A 412 20.60 28.27 -1.16
C VAL A 412 19.37 29.18 -1.24
N SER A 413 19.49 30.34 -1.89
CA SER A 413 18.45 31.40 -1.83
C SER A 413 17.10 30.99 -2.42
N ASP A 414 17.14 30.14 -3.45
CA ASP A 414 15.98 29.79 -4.27
C ASP A 414 15.50 28.35 -3.95
N GLY A 415 16.10 27.71 -2.94
CA GLY A 415 15.94 26.30 -2.62
C GLY A 415 16.70 25.35 -3.55
N SER A 416 16.85 24.11 -3.12
CA SER A 416 17.52 23.04 -3.87
C SER A 416 16.55 22.12 -4.63
N LEU A 417 16.45 22.32 -5.94
CA LEU A 417 15.57 21.54 -6.83
C LEU A 417 16.26 20.28 -7.40
N VAL A 418 15.56 19.14 -7.33
CA VAL A 418 15.76 17.99 -8.23
C VAL A 418 14.70 18.02 -9.33
N LEU A 419 15.11 17.97 -10.59
CA LEU A 419 14.22 17.92 -11.76
C LEU A 419 14.60 16.74 -12.66
N ASN A 420 13.64 15.84 -12.91
CA ASN A 420 13.69 14.91 -14.04
C ASN A 420 12.74 15.43 -15.12
N ASP A 421 13.31 16.17 -16.08
CA ASP A 421 12.62 17.01 -17.06
C ASP A 421 11.85 16.19 -18.11
N VAL A 422 11.04 16.86 -18.93
CA VAL A 422 10.21 16.25 -19.98
C VAL A 422 11.07 15.45 -20.96
N GLY A 423 10.81 14.15 -21.04
CA GLY A 423 11.59 13.20 -21.84
C GLY A 423 12.89 12.71 -21.19
N GLY A 424 13.28 13.26 -20.03
CA GLY A 424 14.36 12.74 -19.19
C GLY A 424 14.02 11.36 -18.64
N MET A 425 14.98 10.43 -18.69
CA MET A 425 14.76 9.02 -18.39
C MET A 425 15.68 8.54 -17.26
N LEU A 426 15.09 7.98 -16.21
CA LEU A 426 15.77 7.23 -15.16
C LEU A 426 15.25 5.78 -15.21
N ILE A 427 16.11 4.80 -15.47
CA ILE A 427 15.73 3.38 -15.56
C ILE A 427 16.65 2.56 -14.65
N SER A 428 16.10 1.94 -13.60
CA SER A 428 16.83 1.06 -12.69
C SER A 428 16.27 -0.36 -12.71
N GLN A 429 16.75 -1.19 -13.63
CA GLN A 429 16.32 -2.60 -13.71
C GLN A 429 16.70 -3.35 -12.43
N ARG A 430 15.77 -4.11 -11.84
CA ARG A 430 15.93 -4.87 -10.59
C ARG A 430 16.59 -4.05 -9.47
N GLY A 431 16.19 -2.77 -9.36
CA GLY A 431 16.91 -1.78 -8.55
C GLY A 431 16.03 -0.61 -8.10
N ASN A 432 16.69 0.48 -7.70
CA ASN A 432 16.04 1.61 -7.02
C ASN A 432 16.23 2.95 -7.76
N VAL A 433 15.25 3.86 -7.66
CA VAL A 433 15.38 5.27 -8.07
C VAL A 433 15.05 6.17 -6.88
N THR A 434 15.98 7.07 -6.53
CA THR A 434 15.90 7.96 -5.36
C THR A 434 16.05 9.41 -5.78
N LEU A 435 15.01 10.22 -5.58
CA LEU A 435 15.00 11.66 -5.81
C LEU A 435 14.89 12.39 -4.46
N SER A 436 15.83 13.27 -4.13
CA SER A 436 15.82 13.97 -2.83
C SER A 436 16.24 15.44 -2.99
N GLY A 437 15.33 16.36 -2.67
CA GLY A 437 15.59 17.81 -2.77
C GLY A 437 15.00 18.60 -1.62
N ASP A 438 15.16 19.92 -1.67
CA ASP A 438 14.19 20.82 -1.04
C ASP A 438 12.85 20.74 -1.79
N ALA A 439 12.91 20.67 -3.13
CA ALA A 439 11.81 20.45 -4.08
C ALA A 439 12.13 19.30 -5.04
N VAL A 440 11.12 18.57 -5.54
CA VAL A 440 11.28 17.58 -6.62
C VAL A 440 10.23 17.74 -7.70
N GLU A 441 10.67 17.78 -8.96
CA GLU A 441 9.82 17.82 -10.16
C GLU A 441 10.08 16.57 -11.03
N GLN A 442 9.06 15.73 -11.17
CA GLN A 442 9.07 14.48 -11.93
C GLN A 442 8.20 14.69 -13.20
N LEU A 443 8.82 15.10 -14.30
CA LEU A 443 8.15 15.44 -15.55
C LEU A 443 8.38 14.38 -16.65
N GLY A 444 9.54 13.69 -16.63
CA GLY A 444 9.88 12.61 -17.55
C GLY A 444 9.48 11.20 -17.09
N LEU A 445 10.37 10.23 -17.33
CA LEU A 445 10.26 8.84 -16.89
C LEU A 445 11.11 8.57 -15.64
N ALA A 446 10.49 7.96 -14.62
CA ALA A 446 11.17 7.24 -13.55
C ALA A 446 10.70 5.78 -13.56
N GLU A 447 11.58 4.85 -13.92
CA GLU A 447 11.31 3.42 -14.07
C GLU A 447 12.21 2.59 -13.14
N ALA A 448 11.60 1.62 -12.46
CA ALA A 448 12.30 0.49 -11.88
C ALA A 448 11.69 -0.82 -12.40
N THR A 449 12.43 -1.93 -12.33
CA THR A 449 11.84 -3.27 -12.51
C THR A 449 11.99 -4.10 -11.24
N THR A 450 11.11 -5.07 -11.05
CA THR A 450 11.09 -5.96 -9.88
C THR A 450 11.16 -7.42 -10.33
N SER A 451 12.11 -8.17 -9.80
CA SER A 451 12.15 -9.64 -9.92
C SER A 451 11.71 -10.28 -8.61
N ILE A 452 11.92 -11.59 -8.45
CA ILE A 452 11.59 -12.32 -7.22
C ILE A 452 12.72 -12.17 -6.19
N THR A 453 13.97 -12.14 -6.66
CA THR A 453 15.16 -11.91 -5.83
C THR A 453 15.39 -10.43 -5.49
N ARG A 454 14.92 -9.51 -6.34
CA ARG A 454 15.08 -8.05 -6.15
C ARG A 454 13.78 -7.29 -6.31
N ALA A 455 13.27 -6.80 -5.19
CA ALA A 455 12.14 -5.88 -5.15
C ALA A 455 12.57 -4.49 -5.66
N GLY A 456 11.95 -4.02 -6.76
CA GLY A 456 12.19 -2.68 -7.29
C GLY A 456 11.53 -1.59 -6.43
N SER A 457 12.15 -0.42 -6.31
CA SER A 457 11.58 0.69 -5.54
C SER A 457 11.84 2.09 -6.10
N ILE A 458 10.94 3.03 -5.80
CA ILE A 458 11.09 4.45 -6.15
C ILE A 458 10.84 5.29 -4.89
N THR A 459 11.81 6.11 -4.49
CA THR A 459 11.73 7.03 -3.34
C THR A 459 11.81 8.47 -3.82
N ILE A 460 10.87 9.32 -3.41
CA ILE A 460 10.84 10.74 -3.76
C ILE A 460 10.63 11.57 -2.48
N ALA A 461 11.57 12.45 -2.15
CA ALA A 461 11.54 13.23 -0.92
C ALA A 461 11.83 14.73 -1.15
N ALA A 462 10.88 15.57 -0.77
CA ALA A 462 11.06 17.01 -0.61
C ALA A 462 11.24 17.34 0.89
N ASN A 463 12.25 18.16 1.20
CA ASN A 463 12.68 18.44 2.58
C ASN A 463 12.86 19.95 2.85
N GLY A 464 12.41 20.80 1.92
CA GLY A 464 12.69 22.23 1.92
C GLY A 464 11.95 23.09 2.94
N ALA A 465 12.17 24.39 2.85
CA ALA A 465 11.34 25.40 3.51
C ALA A 465 9.93 25.44 2.90
N GLU A 466 8.93 25.93 3.65
CA GLU A 466 7.51 25.65 3.36
C GLU A 466 7.01 26.04 1.96
N THR A 467 7.56 27.09 1.36
CA THR A 467 7.15 27.59 0.02
C THR A 467 7.75 26.82 -1.15
N SER A 468 8.77 25.99 -0.92
CA SER A 468 9.44 25.17 -1.95
C SER A 468 9.34 23.66 -1.69
N ASN A 469 8.81 23.23 -0.55
CA ASN A 469 8.79 21.83 -0.13
C ASN A 469 7.70 20.99 -0.83
N GLN A 470 7.83 20.80 -2.14
CA GLN A 470 6.84 20.11 -2.97
C GLN A 470 7.42 18.96 -3.80
N VAL A 471 6.56 17.97 -4.07
CA VAL A 471 6.77 16.93 -5.08
C VAL A 471 5.72 17.09 -6.17
N LEU A 472 6.15 17.35 -7.40
CA LEU A 472 5.29 17.51 -8.57
C LEU A 472 5.46 16.33 -9.53
N PHE A 473 4.35 15.68 -9.91
CA PHE A 473 4.26 14.79 -11.06
C PHE A 473 3.59 15.53 -12.21
N GLY A 474 4.36 15.84 -13.26
CA GLY A 474 3.92 16.70 -14.35
C GLY A 474 2.92 16.04 -15.31
N THR A 475 2.28 16.88 -16.14
CA THR A 475 1.51 16.44 -17.30
C THR A 475 2.30 15.46 -18.17
N GLU A 476 1.70 14.31 -18.49
CA GLU A 476 2.28 13.18 -19.24
C GLU A 476 3.51 12.50 -18.59
N SER A 477 3.88 12.83 -17.34
CA SER A 477 4.97 12.13 -16.64
C SER A 477 4.62 10.67 -16.35
N LEU A 478 5.65 9.82 -16.29
CA LEU A 478 5.52 8.39 -16.00
C LEU A 478 6.43 7.98 -14.84
N THR A 479 5.84 7.52 -13.74
CA THR A 479 6.53 6.84 -12.65
C THR A 479 6.06 5.39 -12.60
N THR A 480 6.94 4.42 -12.83
CA THR A 480 6.52 3.03 -13.05
C THR A 480 7.43 1.99 -12.43
N ILE A 481 6.84 0.91 -11.91
CA ILE A 481 7.56 -0.30 -11.52
C ILE A 481 7.00 -1.49 -12.29
N LEU A 482 7.83 -2.13 -13.11
CA LEU A 482 7.43 -3.20 -14.02
C LEU A 482 7.93 -4.59 -13.57
N PRO A 483 7.23 -5.70 -13.90
CA PRO A 483 7.74 -7.04 -13.69
C PRO A 483 8.99 -7.31 -14.54
N GLU A 484 9.98 -7.98 -13.96
CA GLU A 484 11.19 -8.43 -14.67
C GLU A 484 11.10 -9.94 -14.98
N GLU A 485 10.83 -10.29 -16.25
CA GLU A 485 10.71 -11.68 -16.70
C GLU A 485 12.07 -12.37 -16.94
N ASN A 486 12.93 -12.39 -15.91
CA ASN A 486 14.26 -13.02 -15.99
C ASN A 486 14.26 -14.56 -15.81
N GLY A 487 13.09 -15.18 -15.68
CA GLY A 487 12.94 -16.62 -15.50
C GLY A 487 13.15 -17.14 -14.07
N GLU A 488 13.30 -16.26 -13.08
CA GLU A 488 13.24 -16.63 -11.66
C GLU A 488 11.90 -17.29 -11.31
N THR A 489 11.95 -18.26 -10.39
CA THR A 489 10.76 -18.81 -9.71
C THR A 489 11.05 -19.05 -8.23
N ILE A 490 10.02 -18.91 -7.39
CA ILE A 490 10.03 -19.41 -6.01
C ILE A 490 8.98 -20.49 -5.80
N LEU A 491 9.13 -21.27 -4.75
CA LEU A 491 8.15 -22.26 -4.34
C LEU A 491 6.90 -21.60 -3.76
N SER A 492 5.72 -22.20 -3.99
CA SER A 492 4.42 -21.79 -3.46
C SER A 492 4.26 -21.98 -1.94
N ASP A 493 5.31 -22.41 -1.22
CA ASP A 493 5.23 -22.69 0.20
C ASP A 493 5.27 -21.40 1.06
N SER A 494 4.67 -21.47 2.25
CA SER A 494 4.55 -20.31 3.15
C SER A 494 5.87 -19.74 3.68
N ALA A 495 6.98 -20.47 3.67
CA ALA A 495 8.29 -19.93 4.05
C ALA A 495 8.94 -19.20 2.86
N SER A 496 8.88 -19.77 1.65
CA SER A 496 9.35 -19.09 0.43
C SER A 496 8.54 -17.82 0.14
N LEU A 497 7.21 -17.89 0.19
CA LEU A 497 6.33 -16.73 -0.03
C LEU A 497 6.43 -15.65 1.08
N ALA A 498 6.93 -16.00 2.27
CA ALA A 498 7.22 -15.01 3.32
C ALA A 498 8.55 -14.27 3.10
N GLY A 499 9.42 -14.78 2.23
CA GLY A 499 10.68 -14.13 1.85
C GLY A 499 10.56 -13.17 0.65
N PHE A 500 9.47 -13.25 -0.12
CA PHE A 500 9.21 -12.32 -1.21
C PHE A 500 8.81 -10.93 -0.68
N VAL A 501 9.44 -9.88 -1.20
CA VAL A 501 9.12 -8.49 -0.89
C VAL A 501 8.58 -7.83 -2.17
N GLY A 502 7.37 -7.28 -2.10
CA GLY A 502 6.72 -6.65 -3.25
C GLY A 502 7.30 -5.26 -3.60
N PRO A 503 7.05 -4.74 -4.81
CA PRO A 503 7.51 -3.42 -5.24
C PRO A 503 6.94 -2.29 -4.37
N ARG A 504 7.67 -1.18 -4.27
CA ARG A 504 7.34 -0.09 -3.34
C ARG A 504 7.62 1.31 -3.90
N ILE A 505 6.71 2.26 -3.65
CA ILE A 505 6.88 3.68 -3.94
C ILE A 505 6.69 4.46 -2.64
N ASP A 506 7.68 5.27 -2.24
CA ASP A 506 7.59 6.15 -1.08
C ASP A 506 7.73 7.61 -1.48
N ILE A 507 6.78 8.44 -1.04
CA ILE A 507 6.78 9.88 -1.25
C ILE A 507 6.77 10.55 0.13
N SER A 508 7.70 11.47 0.35
CA SER A 508 7.83 12.22 1.60
C SER A 508 7.90 13.73 1.29
N ALA A 509 6.77 14.43 1.46
CA ALA A 509 6.66 15.87 1.26
C ALA A 509 5.39 16.40 1.96
N PRO A 510 5.36 17.65 2.44
CA PRO A 510 4.11 18.28 2.85
C PRO A 510 3.21 18.56 1.62
N TYR A 511 3.78 18.95 0.48
CA TYR A 511 3.01 19.20 -0.75
C TYR A 511 3.29 18.13 -1.81
N VAL A 512 2.23 17.53 -2.36
CA VAL A 512 2.30 16.59 -3.48
C VAL A 512 1.24 16.96 -4.51
N ASP A 513 1.62 17.07 -5.78
CA ASP A 513 0.71 17.41 -6.88
C ASP A 513 0.83 16.38 -8.02
N PHE A 514 -0.28 15.78 -8.42
CA PHE A 514 -0.38 14.92 -9.60
C PHE A 514 -1.18 15.64 -10.67
N GLN A 515 -0.48 16.25 -11.63
CA GLN A 515 -1.11 17.06 -12.68
C GLN A 515 -1.90 16.22 -13.68
N SER A 516 -2.83 16.88 -14.38
CA SER A 516 -3.64 16.30 -15.44
C SER A 516 -2.80 15.50 -16.44
N GLY A 517 -3.06 14.19 -16.54
CA GLY A 517 -2.39 13.28 -17.46
C GLY A 517 -1.16 12.57 -16.89
N SER A 518 -0.70 12.91 -15.68
CA SER A 518 0.37 12.16 -15.00
C SER A 518 -0.02 10.68 -14.79
N PHE A 519 0.97 9.78 -14.75
CA PHE A 519 0.72 8.35 -14.64
C PHE A 519 1.70 7.67 -13.67
N VAL A 520 1.15 7.10 -12.60
CA VAL A 520 1.83 6.11 -11.76
C VAL A 520 1.31 4.73 -12.11
N TYR A 521 2.20 3.79 -12.47
CA TYR A 521 1.84 2.40 -12.77
C TYR A 521 2.81 1.41 -12.10
N ALA A 522 2.34 0.73 -11.05
CA ALA A 522 3.15 -0.19 -10.26
C ALA A 522 2.32 -1.37 -9.72
N PRO A 523 2.18 -2.46 -10.49
CA PRO A 523 1.33 -3.60 -10.12
C PRO A 523 1.68 -4.23 -8.77
N SER A 524 0.66 -4.51 -7.97
CA SER A 524 0.77 -4.97 -6.57
C SER A 524 1.58 -4.08 -5.61
N ALA A 525 2.05 -2.90 -6.03
CA ALA A 525 2.99 -2.13 -5.23
C ALA A 525 2.35 -1.52 -3.98
N THR A 526 3.19 -1.32 -2.95
CA THR A 526 2.85 -0.49 -1.79
C THR A 526 3.31 0.94 -2.06
N MET A 527 2.36 1.87 -2.18
CA MET A 527 2.60 3.29 -2.37
C MET A 527 2.28 4.05 -1.08
N THR A 528 3.24 4.77 -0.52
CA THR A 528 3.03 5.60 0.68
C THR A 528 3.30 7.07 0.38
N LEU A 529 2.39 7.95 0.82
CA LEU A 529 2.55 9.40 0.83
C LEU A 529 2.56 9.85 2.29
N THR A 530 3.70 10.40 2.71
CA THR A 530 3.91 10.94 4.06
C THR A 530 4.22 12.42 3.97
N GLY A 531 3.76 13.18 4.96
CA GLY A 531 3.97 14.62 5.03
C GLY A 531 4.16 15.06 6.47
N ALA A 532 4.95 16.10 6.66
CA ALA A 532 5.08 16.78 7.94
C ALA A 532 4.16 18.00 7.92
N GLY A 533 3.00 17.90 8.57
CA GLY A 533 2.09 19.02 8.75
C GLY A 533 2.70 20.05 9.71
N LEU A 534 3.04 21.24 9.20
CA LEU A 534 3.74 22.27 9.94
C LEU A 534 2.77 23.15 10.76
N GLY A 535 3.23 23.63 11.91
CA GLY A 535 2.41 24.47 12.80
C GLY A 535 2.72 25.95 12.61
N ASN A 536 1.70 26.74 12.24
CA ASN A 536 1.69 28.22 12.19
C ASN A 536 2.96 28.92 11.66
N GLN A 537 2.87 29.39 10.42
CA GLN A 537 3.76 30.41 9.84
C GLN A 537 3.98 31.61 10.79
N PRO A 538 5.22 31.92 11.21
CA PRO A 538 5.49 33.01 12.15
C PRO A 538 5.42 34.43 11.55
N ASP A 539 5.48 34.57 10.22
CA ASP A 539 5.79 35.85 9.56
C ASP A 539 4.59 36.60 8.94
N GLY A 540 3.44 35.93 8.77
CA GLY A 540 2.24 36.51 8.18
C GLY A 540 2.25 36.60 6.65
N SER A 541 3.12 35.87 5.97
CA SER A 541 3.09 35.68 4.52
C SER A 541 1.84 34.90 4.05
N ALA A 542 1.51 35.00 2.76
CA ALA A 542 0.35 34.32 2.17
C ALA A 542 0.68 32.83 1.94
N ALA A 543 0.30 31.98 2.89
CA ALA A 543 0.68 30.57 2.91
C ALA A 543 -0.01 29.72 1.83
N LEU A 544 0.72 28.70 1.34
CA LEU A 544 0.11 27.50 0.78
C LEU A 544 -0.73 26.79 1.87
N PRO A 545 -1.78 26.04 1.50
CA PRO A 545 -2.63 25.33 2.45
C PRO A 545 -1.88 24.16 3.10
N VAL A 546 -1.30 24.43 4.27
CA VAL A 546 -0.37 23.61 5.08
C VAL A 546 -0.51 22.10 4.86
N GLY A 547 0.37 21.54 4.03
CA GLY A 547 0.41 20.10 3.77
C GLY A 547 -0.78 19.59 2.95
N ARG A 548 -0.64 19.55 1.62
CA ARG A 548 -1.69 19.12 0.70
C ARG A 548 -1.20 18.04 -0.26
N VAL A 549 -2.02 17.00 -0.46
CA VAL A 549 -1.97 16.17 -1.68
C VAL A 549 -3.08 16.60 -2.63
N LEU A 550 -2.75 16.84 -3.90
CA LEU A 550 -3.72 17.07 -4.98
C LEU A 550 -3.56 15.99 -6.07
N MET A 551 -4.69 15.48 -6.56
CA MET A 551 -4.78 14.75 -7.83
C MET A 551 -5.72 15.51 -8.77
N GLU A 552 -5.16 16.14 -9.79
CA GLU A 552 -5.91 16.89 -10.81
C GLU A 552 -6.73 15.94 -11.71
N ALA A 553 -7.76 16.47 -12.37
CA ALA A 553 -8.59 15.70 -13.30
C ALA A 553 -7.72 15.09 -14.43
N GLY A 554 -7.86 13.79 -14.67
CA GLY A 554 -7.06 13.05 -15.66
C GLY A 554 -5.71 12.53 -15.18
N SER A 555 -5.30 12.77 -13.93
CA SER A 555 -4.20 12.03 -13.30
C SER A 555 -4.60 10.59 -12.95
N THR A 556 -3.64 9.65 -12.99
CA THR A 556 -3.91 8.24 -12.69
C THR A 556 -2.84 7.62 -11.81
N ILE A 557 -3.27 6.99 -10.71
CA ILE A 557 -2.48 6.05 -9.91
C ILE A 557 -3.04 4.64 -10.12
N ASP A 558 -2.26 3.74 -10.72
CA ASP A 558 -2.65 2.36 -10.98
C ASP A 558 -1.70 1.36 -10.31
N LEU A 559 -2.20 0.72 -9.25
CA LEU A 559 -1.54 -0.30 -8.45
C LEU A 559 -2.24 -1.66 -8.60
N SER A 560 -3.07 -1.84 -9.63
CA SER A 560 -3.85 -3.08 -9.81
C SER A 560 -2.98 -4.31 -10.07
N GLY A 561 -3.52 -5.48 -9.75
CA GLY A 561 -2.84 -6.76 -9.98
C GLY A 561 -2.79 -7.15 -11.46
N LEU A 562 -1.70 -7.79 -11.87
CA LEU A 562 -1.52 -8.33 -13.21
C LEU A 562 -2.54 -9.43 -13.54
N ALA A 563 -2.76 -9.63 -14.85
CA ALA A 563 -3.30 -10.88 -15.38
C ALA A 563 -2.14 -11.81 -15.73
N ALA A 564 -2.08 -12.99 -15.12
CA ALA A 564 -1.05 -14.00 -15.35
C ALA A 564 -1.64 -15.24 -16.06
N ASP A 565 -0.87 -15.85 -16.97
CA ASP A 565 -1.27 -17.09 -17.66
C ASP A 565 -0.59 -18.31 -17.02
N ARG A 566 -1.35 -19.41 -16.87
CA ARG A 566 -0.85 -20.71 -16.40
C ARG A 566 -1.51 -21.85 -17.18
N SER A 567 -0.97 -23.05 -17.09
CA SER A 567 -1.63 -24.27 -17.57
C SER A 567 -2.17 -25.09 -16.41
N VAL A 568 -3.31 -25.75 -16.62
CA VAL A 568 -3.86 -26.70 -15.65
C VAL A 568 -2.92 -27.91 -15.44
N SER A 569 -1.96 -28.14 -16.34
CA SER A 569 -0.88 -29.13 -16.14
C SER A 569 0.09 -28.79 -15.01
N ASP A 570 0.22 -27.52 -14.63
CA ASP A 570 1.34 -27.05 -13.79
C ASP A 570 1.16 -27.46 -12.32
N TYR A 571 -0.06 -27.88 -11.98
CA TYR A 571 -0.47 -28.45 -10.69
C TYR A 571 -0.37 -29.99 -10.67
N LEU A 572 0.17 -30.64 -11.72
CA LEU A 572 0.42 -32.08 -11.73
C LEU A 572 1.76 -32.43 -11.08
N TYR A 573 1.67 -32.89 -9.84
CA TYR A 573 2.84 -33.23 -9.03
C TYR A 573 3.09 -34.73 -9.00
N THR A 574 4.29 -35.14 -9.40
CA THR A 574 4.73 -36.54 -9.47
C THR A 574 5.78 -36.83 -8.41
N PHE A 575 5.52 -37.79 -7.52
CA PHE A 575 6.40 -38.14 -6.42
C PHE A 575 6.38 -39.64 -6.09
N LYS A 576 7.31 -40.08 -5.24
CA LYS A 576 7.38 -41.46 -4.74
C LYS A 576 6.78 -41.51 -3.33
N VAL A 577 5.71 -42.29 -3.15
CA VAL A 577 4.99 -42.39 -1.88
C VAL A 577 5.87 -43.00 -0.78
N THR A 578 5.90 -42.36 0.39
CA THR A 578 6.61 -42.78 1.60
C THR A 578 5.63 -43.23 2.69
N ALA A 579 6.15 -43.79 3.78
CA ALA A 579 5.32 -44.20 4.92
C ALA A 579 4.62 -43.04 5.65
N ASN A 580 5.14 -41.81 5.55
CA ASN A 580 4.54 -40.64 6.19
C ASN A 580 3.31 -40.13 5.43
N ASP A 581 3.34 -40.24 4.09
CA ASP A 581 2.31 -39.71 3.19
C ASP A 581 0.99 -40.49 3.29
N VAL A 582 1.07 -41.76 3.70
CA VAL A 582 -0.09 -42.65 3.95
C VAL A 582 -0.25 -43.01 5.43
N ALA A 583 0.35 -42.23 6.34
CA ALA A 583 0.28 -42.49 7.79
C ALA A 583 -1.17 -42.55 8.29
N ASP A 584 -2.00 -41.61 7.85
CA ASP A 584 -3.43 -41.53 8.20
C ASP A 584 -4.34 -42.35 7.26
N THR A 585 -3.75 -43.15 6.36
CA THR A 585 -4.48 -44.07 5.45
C THR A 585 -3.84 -45.46 5.43
N PRO A 586 -3.98 -46.26 6.51
CA PRO A 586 -3.34 -47.58 6.61
C PRO A 586 -3.67 -48.56 5.47
N LEU A 587 -4.83 -48.39 4.83
CA LEU A 587 -5.28 -49.22 3.70
C LEU A 587 -4.55 -48.91 2.36
N ALA A 588 -3.82 -47.79 2.30
CA ALA A 588 -3.01 -47.36 1.15
C ALA A 588 -1.51 -47.71 1.28
N GLN A 589 -1.08 -48.43 2.32
CA GLN A 589 0.35 -48.76 2.54
C GLN A 589 1.00 -49.58 1.42
N SER A 590 0.21 -50.27 0.59
CA SER A 590 0.68 -50.94 -0.64
C SER A 590 1.24 -49.99 -1.71
N LEU A 591 0.95 -48.69 -1.60
CA LEU A 591 1.47 -47.66 -2.50
C LEU A 591 2.87 -47.18 -2.07
N ILE A 592 3.35 -47.51 -0.87
CA ILE A 592 4.68 -47.10 -0.40
C ILE A 592 5.75 -47.62 -1.36
N GLY A 593 6.58 -46.70 -1.86
CA GLY A 593 7.60 -46.98 -2.86
C GLY A 593 7.14 -46.86 -4.32
N GLN A 594 5.85 -46.69 -4.59
CA GLN A 594 5.34 -46.42 -5.93
C GLN A 594 5.49 -44.94 -6.31
N THR A 595 5.70 -44.68 -7.59
CA THR A 595 5.64 -43.33 -8.15
C THR A 595 4.22 -43.02 -8.60
N VAL A 596 3.66 -41.91 -8.12
CA VAL A 596 2.28 -41.47 -8.41
C VAL A 596 2.25 -40.00 -8.82
N THR A 597 1.22 -39.61 -9.58
CA THR A 597 0.96 -38.26 -10.06
C THR A 597 -0.45 -37.82 -9.63
N ILE A 598 -0.52 -36.69 -8.93
CA ILE A 598 -1.75 -36.10 -8.37
C ILE A 598 -1.98 -34.70 -8.96
N ASP A 599 -3.24 -34.27 -9.06
CA ASP A 599 -3.63 -32.91 -9.46
C ASP A 599 -3.85 -32.05 -8.22
N LEU A 600 -2.86 -31.23 -7.86
CA LEU A 600 -2.83 -30.41 -6.65
C LEU A 600 -3.93 -29.34 -6.57
N SER A 601 -4.65 -29.06 -7.67
CA SER A 601 -5.82 -28.18 -7.60
C SER A 601 -7.06 -28.87 -7.01
N LEU A 602 -7.07 -30.21 -6.94
CA LEU A 602 -8.11 -30.95 -6.23
C LEU A 602 -7.92 -30.78 -4.72
N THR A 603 -8.99 -30.34 -4.04
CA THR A 603 -9.00 -30.16 -2.58
C THR A 603 -10.32 -30.65 -1.99
N GLY A 604 -10.34 -30.97 -0.70
CA GLY A 604 -11.58 -31.31 -0.02
C GLY A 604 -11.42 -31.62 1.46
N THR A 605 -12.50 -32.10 2.06
CA THR A 605 -12.53 -32.58 3.44
C THR A 605 -13.11 -34.00 3.47
N ARG A 606 -12.43 -34.92 4.16
CA ARG A 606 -12.91 -36.28 4.42
C ARG A 606 -14.09 -36.28 5.41
N ALA A 607 -14.77 -37.42 5.53
CA ALA A 607 -15.91 -37.59 6.43
C ALA A 607 -15.55 -37.59 7.94
N ASP A 608 -14.27 -37.75 8.26
CA ASP A 608 -13.69 -37.62 9.62
C ASP A 608 -13.43 -36.16 10.02
N GLY A 609 -13.32 -35.24 9.05
CA GLY A 609 -13.01 -33.83 9.23
C GLY A 609 -11.65 -33.40 8.68
N GLU A 610 -10.80 -34.32 8.23
CA GLU A 610 -9.46 -34.00 7.74
C GLU A 610 -9.48 -33.38 6.33
N THR A 611 -8.78 -32.27 6.16
CA THR A 611 -8.60 -31.59 4.87
C THR A 611 -7.47 -32.22 4.07
N TRP A 612 -7.64 -32.31 2.75
CA TRP A 612 -6.65 -32.88 1.84
C TRP A 612 -6.48 -32.05 0.57
N VAL A 613 -5.30 -32.21 -0.06
CA VAL A 613 -4.91 -31.57 -1.33
C VAL A 613 -4.32 -32.65 -2.24
N GLY A 614 -4.66 -32.62 -3.52
CA GLY A 614 -4.20 -33.55 -4.56
C GLY A 614 -4.80 -34.95 -4.53
N SER A 615 -4.98 -35.55 -3.35
CA SER A 615 -5.64 -36.86 -3.18
C SER A 615 -6.24 -37.03 -1.78
N PRO A 616 -7.43 -37.63 -1.63
CA PRO A 616 -7.95 -38.02 -0.33
C PRO A 616 -7.12 -39.09 0.39
N LEU A 617 -6.10 -39.69 -0.26
CA LEU A 617 -5.17 -40.61 0.41
C LEU A 617 -4.08 -39.90 1.21
N PHE A 618 -3.64 -38.71 0.76
CA PHE A 618 -2.43 -38.02 1.24
C PHE A 618 -2.76 -36.76 2.07
N ALA A 619 -3.72 -36.83 2.99
CA ALA A 619 -4.13 -35.65 3.79
C ALA A 619 -2.97 -35.03 4.59
N SER A 620 -2.07 -35.85 5.15
CA SER A 620 -0.93 -35.42 5.98
C SER A 620 0.15 -34.66 5.20
N SER A 621 0.34 -34.97 3.91
CA SER A 621 1.47 -34.45 3.11
C SER A 621 1.05 -33.63 1.88
N GLY A 622 -0.19 -33.78 1.40
CA GLY A 622 -0.69 -33.17 0.16
C GLY A 622 -0.60 -31.65 0.14
N ALA A 623 -0.88 -31.00 1.27
CA ALA A 623 -0.72 -29.55 1.41
C ALA A 623 0.75 -29.10 1.30
N GLY A 624 1.70 -29.93 1.74
CA GLY A 624 3.14 -29.69 1.57
C GLY A 624 3.59 -29.79 0.11
N TYR A 625 2.96 -30.66 -0.69
CA TYR A 625 3.25 -30.77 -2.12
C TYR A 625 2.75 -29.57 -2.93
N LEU A 626 1.66 -28.91 -2.51
CA LEU A 626 1.22 -27.64 -3.12
C LEU A 626 2.31 -26.57 -3.03
N GLY A 627 3.08 -26.57 -1.93
CA GLY A 627 4.25 -25.72 -1.78
C GLY A 627 5.31 -25.93 -2.87
N ASN A 628 5.44 -27.12 -3.46
CA ASN A 628 6.45 -27.42 -4.46
C ASN A 628 6.12 -26.91 -5.88
N VAL A 629 4.96 -26.27 -6.09
CA VAL A 629 4.62 -25.65 -7.38
C VAL A 629 5.42 -24.34 -7.54
N PRO A 630 6.20 -24.14 -8.62
CA PRO A 630 6.92 -22.90 -8.87
C PRO A 630 5.97 -21.73 -9.24
N GLN A 631 6.27 -20.53 -8.76
CA GLN A 631 5.61 -19.28 -9.15
C GLN A 631 6.63 -18.30 -9.75
N GLY A 632 6.30 -17.73 -10.91
CA GLY A 632 7.00 -16.58 -11.49
C GLY A 632 6.55 -15.25 -10.90
N ILE A 633 7.26 -14.16 -11.23
CA ILE A 633 6.96 -12.80 -10.76
C ILE A 633 5.57 -12.31 -11.20
N ASP A 634 5.13 -12.73 -12.39
CA ASP A 634 3.82 -12.47 -12.96
C ASP A 634 2.67 -12.86 -12.01
N GLN A 635 2.79 -14.04 -11.39
CA GLN A 635 1.82 -14.60 -10.45
C GLN A 635 1.89 -13.94 -9.08
N LEU A 636 3.09 -13.57 -8.61
CA LEU A 636 3.27 -12.85 -7.34
C LEU A 636 2.69 -11.43 -7.39
N LEU A 637 2.68 -10.81 -8.58
CA LEU A 637 2.11 -9.47 -8.81
C LEU A 637 0.65 -9.48 -9.31
N THR A 638 -0.11 -10.56 -9.09
CA THR A 638 -1.55 -10.65 -9.42
C THR A 638 -2.47 -9.96 -8.40
N LYS A 639 -1.95 -9.53 -7.25
CA LYS A 639 -2.74 -8.95 -6.15
C LYS A 639 -2.93 -7.43 -6.34
N GLY A 640 -4.06 -6.87 -5.91
CA GLY A 640 -4.18 -5.41 -5.83
C GLY A 640 -3.18 -4.82 -4.83
N GLY A 641 -2.47 -3.77 -5.22
CA GLY A 641 -1.51 -3.04 -4.39
C GLY A 641 -2.17 -2.19 -3.30
N SER A 642 -1.39 -1.39 -2.58
CA SER A 642 -1.91 -0.56 -1.49
C SER A 642 -1.46 0.89 -1.61
N LEU A 643 -2.39 1.82 -1.44
CA LEU A 643 -2.13 3.25 -1.37
C LEU A 643 -2.41 3.74 0.06
N THR A 644 -1.40 4.32 0.71
CA THR A 644 -1.56 4.99 2.02
C THR A 644 -1.17 6.45 1.90
N ILE A 645 -2.15 7.34 1.96
CA ILE A 645 -1.95 8.79 2.03
C ILE A 645 -2.14 9.22 3.49
N GLY A 646 -1.09 9.78 4.08
CA GLY A 646 -1.08 10.23 5.47
C GLY A 646 -0.47 9.21 6.42
N GLY A 647 0.68 9.59 6.96
CA GLY A 647 1.42 8.89 8.01
C GLY A 647 2.40 9.87 8.64
N GLY A 648 2.46 9.91 9.97
CA GLY A 648 3.20 10.95 10.69
C GLY A 648 4.71 10.76 10.59
N TYR A 649 5.40 11.61 9.83
CA TYR A 649 6.86 11.69 9.84
C TYR A 649 7.35 12.12 11.23
N SER A 650 7.98 11.22 11.97
CA SER A 650 8.41 11.48 13.35
C SER A 650 9.63 12.40 13.40
N VAL A 651 9.39 13.72 13.44
CA VAL A 651 10.43 14.70 13.80
C VAL A 651 10.99 14.34 15.18
N GLY A 652 12.32 14.26 15.29
CA GLY A 652 13.04 13.62 16.39
C GLY A 652 12.95 14.27 17.79
N ASN A 653 11.95 15.11 18.04
CA ASN A 653 11.77 15.91 19.25
C ASN A 653 10.50 15.52 20.05
N GLY A 654 9.91 14.34 19.77
CA GLY A 654 8.82 13.76 20.55
C GLY A 654 7.42 14.37 20.34
N ALA A 655 7.28 15.37 19.47
CA ALA A 655 5.99 15.82 18.99
C ALA A 655 5.46 14.85 17.92
N ALA A 656 4.25 14.32 18.12
CA ALA A 656 3.57 13.54 17.08
C ALA A 656 3.24 14.48 15.91
N SER A 657 3.90 14.27 14.77
CA SER A 657 3.75 15.13 13.59
C SER A 657 2.37 14.99 12.97
N ALA A 658 1.77 16.11 12.59
CA ALA A 658 0.51 16.11 11.86
C ALA A 658 0.71 15.54 10.45
N GLY A 659 -0.33 14.90 9.91
CA GLY A 659 -0.38 14.55 8.48
C GLY A 659 -0.73 15.75 7.61
N PHE A 660 -1.23 15.47 6.41
CA PHE A 660 -1.77 16.47 5.51
C PHE A 660 -3.00 17.18 6.13
N VAL A 661 -3.16 18.48 5.88
CA VAL A 661 -4.45 19.15 6.09
C VAL A 661 -5.39 18.75 4.95
N ASP A 662 -4.97 18.87 3.69
CA ASP A 662 -5.82 18.53 2.54
C ASP A 662 -5.35 17.26 1.82
N VAL A 663 -6.28 16.38 1.48
CA VAL A 663 -6.08 15.39 0.40
C VAL A 663 -7.24 15.54 -0.56
N ALA A 664 -6.98 16.11 -1.74
CA ALA A 664 -7.98 16.47 -2.73
C ALA A 664 -7.84 15.59 -3.97
N GLN A 665 -8.76 14.66 -4.18
CA GLN A 665 -8.84 13.86 -5.40
C GLN A 665 -9.94 14.43 -6.31
N ALA A 666 -9.58 15.19 -7.35
CA ALA A 666 -10.52 15.86 -8.24
C ALA A 666 -11.28 14.88 -9.14
N GLN A 667 -12.51 15.25 -9.53
CA GLN A 667 -13.35 14.42 -10.40
C GLN A 667 -12.66 14.12 -11.75
N GLY A 668 -12.60 12.84 -12.12
CA GLY A 668 -11.92 12.39 -13.35
C GLY A 668 -10.43 12.09 -13.19
N SER A 669 -9.85 12.27 -12.01
CA SER A 669 -8.65 11.51 -11.60
C SER A 669 -9.03 10.07 -11.26
N THR A 670 -8.09 9.12 -11.33
CA THR A 670 -8.33 7.69 -11.04
C THR A 670 -7.33 7.13 -10.04
N ILE A 671 -7.82 6.37 -9.05
CA ILE A 671 -6.99 5.45 -8.25
C ILE A 671 -7.48 4.02 -8.48
N ASN A 672 -6.62 3.14 -8.98
CA ASN A 672 -6.92 1.73 -9.25
C ASN A 672 -6.11 0.82 -8.32
N VAL A 673 -6.80 -0.02 -7.55
CA VAL A 673 -6.26 -1.07 -6.67
C VAL A 673 -6.92 -2.43 -6.94
N SER A 674 -7.47 -2.63 -8.14
CA SER A 674 -8.22 -3.83 -8.52
C SER A 674 -7.39 -5.11 -8.37
N GLY A 675 -8.06 -6.21 -8.07
CA GLY A 675 -7.47 -7.54 -8.07
C GLY A 675 -7.20 -8.02 -9.49
N GLY A 676 -6.02 -8.59 -9.71
CA GLY A 676 -5.67 -9.26 -10.95
C GLY A 676 -6.34 -10.63 -11.08
N LEU A 677 -5.83 -11.45 -11.98
CA LEU A 677 -6.37 -12.78 -12.25
C LEU A 677 -5.31 -13.77 -12.72
N ILE A 678 -5.60 -15.06 -12.55
CA ILE A 678 -4.84 -16.15 -13.15
C ILE A 678 -5.75 -16.83 -14.18
N GLN A 679 -5.33 -16.79 -15.44
CA GLN A 679 -5.97 -17.45 -16.57
C GLN A 679 -5.34 -18.83 -16.76
N TYR A 680 -6.08 -19.88 -16.41
CA TYR A 680 -5.65 -21.26 -16.61
C TYR A 680 -6.07 -21.76 -18.00
N THR A 681 -5.09 -22.17 -18.80
CA THR A 681 -5.30 -22.81 -20.11
C THR A 681 -5.60 -24.30 -19.94
N GLY A 682 -6.62 -24.78 -20.67
CA GLY A 682 -7.09 -26.17 -20.56
C GLY A 682 -6.08 -27.19 -21.08
N ALA A 683 -5.94 -28.31 -20.37
CA ALA A 683 -4.89 -29.31 -20.59
C ALA A 683 -5.43 -30.76 -20.56
N HIS A 684 -4.66 -31.69 -21.15
CA HIS A 684 -4.90 -33.13 -20.97
C HIS A 684 -4.26 -33.60 -19.65
N VAL A 685 -5.09 -33.73 -18.63
CA VAL A 685 -4.69 -34.11 -17.27
C VAL A 685 -4.52 -35.62 -17.20
N THR A 686 -3.36 -36.08 -16.73
CA THR A 686 -3.06 -37.52 -16.54
C THR A 686 -2.67 -37.79 -15.09
N THR A 687 -3.64 -38.29 -14.33
CA THR A 687 -3.53 -38.68 -12.92
C THR A 687 -3.30 -40.19 -12.78
N THR A 688 -2.67 -40.60 -11.67
CA THR A 688 -2.44 -42.03 -11.42
C THR A 688 -3.75 -42.77 -11.19
N GLN A 689 -3.94 -43.86 -11.92
CA GLN A 689 -5.03 -44.81 -11.71
C GLN A 689 -4.58 -45.89 -10.72
N LEU A 690 -5.38 -46.18 -9.70
CA LEU A 690 -5.15 -47.21 -8.69
C LEU A 690 -6.04 -48.43 -8.93
N VAL A 691 -5.61 -49.61 -8.49
CA VAL A 691 -6.44 -50.83 -8.47
C VAL A 691 -6.89 -51.10 -7.04
N GLY A 692 -8.21 -51.15 -6.81
CA GLY A 692 -8.79 -51.54 -5.53
C GLY A 692 -8.74 -53.04 -5.30
N SER A 693 -8.88 -53.49 -4.05
CA SER A 693 -8.98 -54.91 -3.68
C SER A 693 -10.23 -55.61 -4.25
N ASP A 694 -11.18 -54.86 -4.78
CA ASP A 694 -12.35 -55.33 -5.54
C ASP A 694 -12.07 -55.52 -7.05
N GLY A 695 -10.85 -55.24 -7.50
CA GLY A 695 -10.42 -55.32 -8.89
C GLY A 695 -10.85 -54.15 -9.79
N ARG A 696 -11.50 -53.11 -9.25
CA ARG A 696 -11.87 -51.90 -10.01
C ARG A 696 -10.71 -50.90 -10.07
N ARG A 697 -10.80 -49.99 -11.04
CA ARG A 697 -9.89 -48.83 -11.15
C ARG A 697 -10.50 -47.60 -10.50
N TYR A 698 -9.67 -46.82 -9.83
CA TYR A 698 -10.01 -45.56 -9.17
C TYR A 698 -8.98 -44.50 -9.54
N ASP A 699 -9.42 -43.27 -9.79
CA ASP A 699 -8.48 -42.15 -9.92
C ASP A 699 -7.91 -41.79 -8.53
N ILE A 700 -6.62 -41.52 -8.44
CA ILE A 700 -5.96 -41.14 -7.18
C ILE A 700 -6.53 -39.85 -6.57
N GLY A 701 -6.98 -38.89 -7.39
CA GLY A 701 -7.62 -37.65 -6.96
C GLY A 701 -9.03 -37.85 -6.39
N SER A 702 -9.65 -39.00 -6.61
CA SER A 702 -10.96 -39.38 -6.04
C SER A 702 -10.92 -40.75 -5.32
N ALA A 703 -9.75 -41.17 -4.85
CA ALA A 703 -9.56 -42.45 -4.19
C ALA A 703 -10.15 -42.43 -2.76
N ASP A 704 -10.84 -43.49 -2.38
CA ASP A 704 -11.51 -43.60 -1.08
C ASP A 704 -10.50 -44.12 -0.03
N PRO A 705 -10.21 -43.37 1.05
CA PRO A 705 -9.26 -43.81 2.08
C PRO A 705 -9.72 -45.05 2.86
N PHE A 706 -10.99 -45.46 2.73
CA PHE A 706 -11.56 -46.66 3.35
C PHE A 706 -11.49 -47.90 2.42
N ILE A 707 -10.95 -47.77 1.20
CA ILE A 707 -10.66 -48.89 0.29
C ILE A 707 -9.19 -49.30 0.40
N SER A 708 -8.92 -50.61 0.41
CA SER A 708 -7.56 -51.12 0.27
C SER A 708 -7.17 -51.19 -1.20
N TYR A 709 -6.04 -50.56 -1.54
CA TYR A 709 -5.47 -50.59 -2.87
C TYR A 709 -4.42 -51.69 -2.99
N VAL A 710 -4.29 -52.31 -4.17
CA VAL A 710 -3.34 -53.41 -4.42
C VAL A 710 -2.20 -53.04 -5.37
N GLY A 711 -2.25 -51.83 -5.95
CA GLY A 711 -1.18 -51.30 -6.80
C GLY A 711 -1.67 -50.21 -7.76
N VAL A 712 -0.76 -49.74 -8.62
CA VAL A 712 -1.05 -48.78 -9.70
C VAL A 712 -1.56 -49.53 -10.94
N ALA A 713 -2.66 -49.07 -11.52
CA ALA A 713 -3.25 -49.70 -12.70
C ALA A 713 -2.35 -49.53 -13.93
N GLY A 714 -2.22 -50.61 -14.71
CA GLY A 714 -1.29 -50.67 -15.83
C GLY A 714 0.15 -50.99 -15.42
N GLN A 715 0.45 -51.14 -14.13
CA GLN A 715 1.67 -51.80 -13.66
C GLN A 715 1.38 -53.28 -13.35
N PHE A 716 2.32 -54.16 -13.69
CA PHE A 716 2.32 -55.57 -13.33
C PHE A 716 3.70 -55.92 -12.79
N ILE A 717 3.78 -56.28 -11.50
CA ILE A 717 5.04 -56.59 -10.83
C ILE A 717 5.17 -58.12 -10.70
N VAL A 718 6.31 -58.66 -11.12
CA VAL A 718 6.68 -60.06 -10.95
C VAL A 718 7.73 -60.13 -9.85
N ASP A 719 7.35 -60.71 -8.71
CA ASP A 719 8.30 -60.96 -7.61
C ASP A 719 9.05 -62.28 -7.83
N HIS A 720 10.33 -62.16 -8.16
CA HIS A 720 11.25 -63.29 -8.29
C HIS A 720 11.85 -63.62 -6.91
N SER A 721 10.98 -63.97 -5.94
CA SER A 721 11.33 -64.22 -4.53
C SER A 721 12.46 -65.23 -4.28
N ARG A 722 12.70 -66.19 -5.20
CA ARG A 722 13.85 -67.11 -5.16
C ARG A 722 15.20 -66.43 -5.46
N TRP A 723 15.18 -65.28 -6.13
CA TRP A 723 16.33 -64.54 -6.64
C TRP A 723 16.50 -63.14 -6.02
N GLY A 724 15.48 -62.62 -5.32
CA GLY A 724 15.52 -61.28 -4.71
C GLY A 724 15.40 -60.13 -5.71
N VAL A 725 14.73 -60.37 -6.85
CA VAL A 725 14.53 -59.39 -7.93
C VAL A 725 13.04 -59.15 -8.12
N THR A 726 12.64 -57.93 -8.48
CA THR A 726 11.25 -57.60 -8.81
C THR A 726 11.22 -56.89 -10.15
N GLU A 727 10.53 -57.48 -11.14
CA GLU A 727 10.38 -56.91 -12.48
C GLU A 727 9.05 -56.15 -12.55
N THR A 728 9.06 -54.86 -12.93
CA THR A 728 7.85 -54.04 -13.05
C THR A 728 7.57 -53.70 -14.51
N TYR A 729 6.56 -54.36 -15.08
CA TYR A 729 6.07 -54.12 -16.44
C TYR A 729 5.04 -52.99 -16.43
N THR A 730 5.14 -52.04 -17.36
CA THR A 730 4.21 -50.88 -17.42
C THR A 730 3.53 -50.78 -18.78
N ASN A 731 2.21 -50.57 -18.78
CA ASN A 731 1.38 -50.44 -19.99
C ASN A 731 0.83 -49.01 -20.14
N ARG A 732 1.42 -48.25 -21.06
CA ARG A 732 1.07 -46.85 -21.33
C ARG A 732 -0.29 -46.63 -22.02
N LEU A 733 -1.02 -47.67 -22.43
CA LEU A 733 -2.40 -47.53 -22.94
C LEU A 733 -3.48 -47.55 -21.84
N ILE A 734 -3.10 -47.73 -20.56
CA ILE A 734 -4.04 -47.88 -19.44
C ILE A 734 -4.06 -46.62 -18.53
N SER A 735 -3.24 -45.61 -18.80
CA SER A 735 -3.28 -44.31 -18.12
C SER A 735 -4.61 -43.59 -18.38
N GLY A 736 -5.43 -43.45 -17.34
CA GLY A 736 -6.66 -42.66 -17.40
C GLY A 736 -6.32 -41.17 -17.41
N GLY A 737 -6.30 -40.58 -18.60
CA GLY A 737 -6.21 -39.13 -18.80
C GLY A 737 -7.55 -38.54 -19.22
N TYR A 738 -7.82 -37.30 -18.81
CA TYR A 738 -9.04 -36.57 -19.14
C TYR A 738 -8.72 -35.12 -19.53
N ASN A 739 -9.55 -34.53 -20.39
CA ASN A 739 -9.39 -33.12 -20.76
C ASN A 739 -10.03 -32.24 -19.67
N LYS A 740 -9.24 -31.40 -19.02
CA LYS A 740 -9.73 -30.39 -18.07
C LYS A 740 -9.78 -29.05 -18.78
N ALA A 741 -10.95 -28.42 -18.75
CA ALA A 741 -11.15 -27.11 -19.40
C ALA A 741 -10.30 -26.02 -18.72
N GLY A 742 -10.00 -24.96 -19.47
CA GLY A 742 -9.44 -23.75 -18.89
C GLY A 742 -10.46 -23.02 -18.03
N TYR A 743 -9.99 -22.26 -17.05
CA TYR A 743 -10.79 -21.46 -16.14
C TYR A 743 -10.03 -20.18 -15.75
N VAL A 744 -10.72 -19.23 -15.14
CA VAL A 744 -10.10 -18.03 -14.55
C VAL A 744 -10.35 -18.08 -13.05
N ASP A 745 -9.32 -17.74 -12.27
CA ASP A 745 -9.44 -17.42 -10.84
C ASP A 745 -9.06 -15.95 -10.63
N GLY A 746 -9.87 -15.23 -9.85
CA GLY A 746 -9.59 -13.83 -9.49
C GLY A 746 -8.76 -13.73 -8.23
N VAL A 747 -7.89 -12.72 -8.15
CA VAL A 747 -7.05 -12.47 -6.97
C VAL A 747 -7.62 -11.30 -6.16
N SER A 748 -7.27 -11.21 -4.87
CA SER A 748 -7.81 -10.15 -4.00
C SER A 748 -7.39 -8.76 -4.50
N ALA A 749 -8.34 -7.83 -4.46
CA ALA A 749 -8.06 -6.40 -4.62
C ALA A 749 -7.33 -5.84 -3.39
N GLY A 750 -6.88 -4.60 -3.55
CA GLY A 750 -5.95 -3.92 -2.65
C GLY A 750 -6.60 -3.08 -1.55
N SER A 751 -5.90 -2.03 -1.14
CA SER A 751 -6.35 -1.11 -0.10
C SER A 751 -6.03 0.35 -0.39
N ILE A 752 -6.96 1.25 -0.08
CA ILE A 752 -6.74 2.70 -0.06
C ILE A 752 -6.99 3.18 1.37
N SER A 753 -6.02 3.90 1.93
CA SER A 753 -6.13 4.54 3.24
C SER A 753 -5.76 6.01 3.13
N VAL A 754 -6.70 6.91 3.43
CA VAL A 754 -6.49 8.36 3.42
C VAL A 754 -6.65 8.91 4.83
N THR A 755 -5.62 9.63 5.30
CA THR A 755 -5.59 10.32 6.60
C THR A 755 -5.16 11.77 6.40
N ALA A 756 -6.12 12.69 6.52
CA ALA A 756 -5.93 14.14 6.39
C ALA A 756 -6.99 14.87 7.21
N VAL A 757 -6.89 16.19 7.44
CA VAL A 757 -7.99 16.94 8.07
C VAL A 757 -9.21 16.95 7.12
N ASN A 758 -8.98 17.33 5.86
CA ASN A 758 -9.94 17.44 4.77
C ASN A 758 -9.68 16.38 3.67
N PRO A 759 -10.08 15.11 3.85
CA PRO A 759 -9.97 14.10 2.80
C PRO A 759 -11.15 14.22 1.82
N ILE A 760 -10.95 14.92 0.70
CA ILE A 760 -11.96 15.18 -0.34
C ILE A 760 -11.76 14.18 -1.48
N ILE A 761 -12.75 13.31 -1.70
CA ILE A 761 -12.67 12.21 -2.66
C ILE A 761 -13.79 12.36 -3.69
N GLU A 762 -13.45 12.95 -4.84
CA GLU A 762 -14.37 13.17 -5.98
C GLU A 762 -13.96 12.41 -7.25
N GLY A 763 -12.72 11.95 -7.36
CA GLY A 763 -12.25 11.11 -8.45
C GLY A 763 -12.82 9.69 -8.42
N ASP A 764 -12.46 8.91 -9.44
CA ASP A 764 -12.87 7.52 -9.56
C ASP A 764 -11.94 6.60 -8.73
N LEU A 765 -12.55 5.62 -8.06
CA LEU A 765 -11.85 4.57 -7.32
C LEU A 765 -12.21 3.22 -7.94
N VAL A 766 -11.21 2.41 -8.29
CA VAL A 766 -11.40 1.15 -9.02
C VAL A 766 -10.78 -0.01 -8.24
N GLY A 767 -11.62 -0.97 -7.86
CA GLY A 767 -11.30 -2.04 -6.89
C GLY A 767 -11.93 -3.37 -7.28
N ASP A 768 -12.12 -3.55 -8.59
CA ASP A 768 -12.76 -4.70 -9.20
C ASP A 768 -12.06 -6.02 -8.81
N ILE A 769 -12.84 -7.10 -8.73
CA ILE A 769 -12.34 -8.48 -8.63
C ILE A 769 -13.05 -9.35 -9.66
N VAL A 770 -12.40 -10.43 -10.08
CA VAL A 770 -13.05 -11.57 -10.74
C VAL A 770 -13.48 -12.57 -9.65
N ILE A 771 -14.59 -13.27 -9.84
CA ILE A 771 -14.91 -14.47 -9.05
C ILE A 771 -14.88 -15.67 -10.00
N GLY A 772 -13.81 -16.46 -9.90
CA GLY A 772 -13.54 -17.61 -10.74
C GLY A 772 -14.52 -18.75 -10.55
N ALA A 773 -14.61 -19.68 -11.51
CA ALA A 773 -15.60 -20.77 -11.47
C ALA A 773 -15.42 -21.71 -10.27
N GLN A 774 -14.17 -21.95 -9.84
CA GLN A 774 -13.84 -22.85 -8.73
C GLN A 774 -13.85 -22.15 -7.35
N GLN A 775 -13.84 -20.81 -7.33
CA GLN A 775 -13.74 -20.00 -6.11
C GLN A 775 -15.07 -19.97 -5.34
N ARG A 776 -15.36 -21.03 -4.58
CA ARG A 776 -16.64 -21.28 -3.90
C ARG A 776 -16.53 -21.56 -2.39
N GLN A 777 -15.34 -21.40 -1.82
CA GLN A 777 -15.09 -21.34 -0.39
C GLN A 777 -15.03 -19.87 0.07
N LEU A 778 -15.63 -19.56 1.22
CA LEU A 778 -15.64 -18.21 1.78
C LEU A 778 -14.22 -17.64 1.87
N ALA A 779 -14.06 -16.37 1.48
CA ALA A 779 -12.81 -15.65 1.67
C ALA A 779 -12.43 -15.64 3.17
N GLN A 780 -11.18 -15.96 3.47
CA GLN A 780 -10.61 -15.84 4.80
C GLN A 780 -9.46 -14.84 4.74
N VAL A 781 -9.53 -13.80 5.59
CA VAL A 781 -8.53 -12.74 5.64
C VAL A 781 -7.26 -13.29 6.29
N GLY A 782 -6.13 -13.18 5.58
CA GLY A 782 -4.80 -13.53 6.12
C GLY A 782 -4.48 -15.02 6.21
N THR A 783 -5.19 -15.90 5.50
CA THR A 783 -4.92 -17.36 5.50
C THR A 783 -3.88 -17.82 4.48
N GLY A 784 -3.63 -17.04 3.42
CA GLY A 784 -2.49 -17.24 2.53
C GLY A 784 -1.36 -16.27 2.87
N THR A 785 -0.13 -16.77 2.92
CA THR A 785 1.09 -15.96 3.10
C THR A 785 1.22 -14.95 1.96
N GLY A 786 1.71 -13.73 2.24
CA GLY A 786 1.69 -12.60 1.28
C GLY A 786 0.30 -12.02 0.98
N GLY A 787 -0.78 -12.66 1.44
CA GLY A 787 -2.15 -12.29 1.08
C GLY A 787 -2.62 -12.89 -0.25
N ALA A 788 -1.96 -13.95 -0.73
CA ALA A 788 -2.54 -14.87 -1.69
C ALA A 788 -3.77 -15.59 -1.10
N GLN A 789 -4.53 -16.30 -1.94
CA GLN A 789 -5.54 -17.24 -1.46
C GLN A 789 -4.88 -18.51 -0.92
N ALA A 790 -5.44 -19.10 0.14
CA ALA A 790 -4.88 -20.33 0.74
C ALA A 790 -5.15 -21.58 -0.12
N THR A 791 -6.18 -21.54 -0.98
CA THR A 791 -6.52 -22.58 -1.95
C THR A 791 -7.10 -21.95 -3.22
N PRO A 792 -6.99 -22.57 -4.41
CA PRO A 792 -7.68 -22.11 -5.63
C PRO A 792 -9.22 -22.05 -5.50
N THR A 793 -9.77 -22.70 -4.47
CA THR A 793 -11.20 -22.71 -4.17
C THR A 793 -11.66 -21.51 -3.33
N GLN A 794 -10.76 -20.68 -2.79
CA GLN A 794 -11.10 -19.55 -1.94
C GLN A 794 -11.54 -18.32 -2.76
N LEU A 795 -12.53 -17.57 -2.28
CA LEU A 795 -12.91 -16.28 -2.87
C LEU A 795 -11.81 -15.20 -2.69
N PRO A 796 -11.66 -14.28 -3.66
CA PRO A 796 -10.89 -13.06 -3.48
C PRO A 796 -11.62 -12.05 -2.59
N ASN A 797 -10.85 -11.23 -1.88
CA ASN A 797 -11.37 -10.09 -1.13
C ASN A 797 -11.52 -8.88 -2.06
N GLY A 798 -12.65 -8.17 -1.99
CA GLY A 798 -12.80 -6.87 -2.65
C GLY A 798 -12.00 -5.77 -1.94
N ALA A 799 -11.83 -4.62 -2.60
CA ALA A 799 -10.95 -3.56 -2.11
C ALA A 799 -11.36 -3.02 -0.74
N SER A 800 -10.39 -2.53 0.03
CA SER A 800 -10.64 -1.86 1.31
C SER A 800 -10.40 -0.36 1.21
N LEU A 801 -11.32 0.44 1.76
CA LEU A 801 -11.21 1.90 1.81
C LEU A 801 -11.28 2.37 3.27
N ALA A 802 -10.30 3.15 3.71
CA ALA A 802 -10.30 3.84 4.99
C ALA A 802 -10.19 5.36 4.77
N ILE A 803 -11.13 6.11 5.32
CA ILE A 803 -11.15 7.58 5.32
C ILE A 803 -11.08 8.04 6.78
N THR A 804 -9.94 8.59 7.16
CA THR A 804 -9.68 9.13 8.50
C THR A 804 -9.55 10.64 8.45
N MET A 805 -10.47 11.35 9.10
CA MET A 805 -10.28 12.77 9.39
C MET A 805 -9.31 12.92 10.57
N ALA A 806 -8.23 13.69 10.36
CA ALA A 806 -7.21 13.98 11.36
C ALA A 806 -7.65 15.13 12.26
N ALA A 807 -7.31 15.06 13.56
CA ALA A 807 -7.72 16.07 14.53
C ALA A 807 -7.05 17.43 14.25
N SER A 808 -7.84 18.43 13.87
CA SER A 808 -7.36 19.79 13.65
C SER A 808 -6.99 20.48 14.98
N SER A 809 -5.96 21.33 14.96
CA SER A 809 -5.69 22.28 16.06
C SER A 809 -6.36 23.64 15.85
N TYR A 810 -7.11 23.80 14.76
CA TYR A 810 -7.57 25.10 14.24
C TYR A 810 -9.05 25.40 14.50
N GLY A 811 -9.74 24.55 15.27
CA GLY A 811 -11.07 24.84 15.84
C GLY A 811 -12.25 24.65 14.89
N LEU A 812 -12.03 24.59 13.58
CA LEU A 812 -12.94 23.92 12.67
C LEU A 812 -12.83 22.40 12.87
N HIS A 813 -13.98 21.74 12.90
CA HIS A 813 -14.15 20.30 13.08
C HIS A 813 -15.10 19.82 11.97
N ASP A 814 -14.86 18.66 11.38
CA ASP A 814 -15.58 18.28 10.16
C ASP A 814 -16.82 17.43 10.44
N ALA A 815 -17.97 17.91 9.96
CA ALA A 815 -19.21 17.15 9.87
C ALA A 815 -19.21 16.36 8.55
N VAL A 816 -19.35 15.05 8.62
CA VAL A 816 -19.47 14.18 7.44
C VAL A 816 -20.94 13.88 7.15
N ILE A 817 -21.34 14.05 5.89
CA ILE A 817 -22.63 13.61 5.38
C ILE A 817 -22.40 12.51 4.34
N LEU A 818 -23.05 11.38 4.52
CA LEU A 818 -23.24 10.38 3.46
C LEU A 818 -24.56 10.69 2.75
N ASP A 819 -24.48 11.04 1.48
CA ASP A 819 -25.66 11.35 0.64
C ASP A 819 -25.57 10.58 -0.68
N ALA A 820 -26.67 10.41 -1.41
CA ALA A 820 -26.65 9.71 -2.70
C ALA A 820 -25.64 10.36 -3.67
N SER A 821 -25.68 11.70 -3.75
CA SER A 821 -24.78 12.52 -4.55
C SER A 821 -24.09 13.59 -3.70
N ALA A 822 -22.81 13.84 -3.96
CA ALA A 822 -22.07 14.98 -3.44
C ALA A 822 -22.02 16.09 -4.49
N SER A 823 -21.88 17.34 -4.05
CA SER A 823 -21.47 18.43 -4.95
C SER A 823 -19.99 18.29 -5.27
N ASN A 824 -19.60 18.68 -6.49
CA ASN A 824 -18.19 18.86 -6.85
C ASN A 824 -17.71 20.17 -6.19
N VAL A 825 -16.81 20.06 -5.21
CA VAL A 825 -16.27 21.15 -4.39
C VAL A 825 -14.95 21.65 -4.96
N LEU A 826 -14.17 20.76 -5.59
CA LEU A 826 -12.82 21.07 -6.08
C LEU A 826 -12.85 21.82 -7.43
N GLY A 827 -13.80 21.52 -8.31
CA GLY A 827 -13.83 21.95 -9.70
C GLY A 827 -12.99 21.08 -10.63
N SER A 828 -12.97 21.43 -11.92
CA SER A 828 -12.06 20.83 -12.93
C SER A 828 -10.68 21.49 -12.98
N ASP A 829 -10.61 22.75 -12.53
CA ASP A 829 -9.48 23.66 -12.78
C ASP A 829 -8.65 23.91 -11.51
N ILE A 830 -8.76 23.01 -10.52
CA ILE A 830 -8.00 23.08 -9.27
C ILE A 830 -6.53 22.77 -9.50
N THR A 831 -5.66 23.55 -8.87
CA THR A 831 -4.21 23.40 -8.85
C THR A 831 -3.69 23.44 -7.40
N LEU A 832 -2.46 22.98 -7.14
CA LEU A 832 -1.91 22.91 -5.77
C LEU A 832 -2.06 24.21 -4.97
N ALA A 833 -1.81 25.36 -5.62
CA ALA A 833 -1.89 26.71 -5.05
C ALA A 833 -3.32 27.27 -4.87
N SER A 834 -4.36 26.54 -5.25
CA SER A 834 -5.76 27.01 -5.18
C SER A 834 -6.28 27.07 -3.74
N SER A 835 -6.91 28.19 -3.36
CA SER A 835 -7.60 28.31 -2.06
C SER A 835 -8.82 27.38 -2.01
N LEU A 836 -8.84 26.45 -1.05
CA LEU A 836 -9.98 25.57 -0.81
C LEU A 836 -10.99 26.23 0.13
N SER A 837 -12.27 26.23 -0.23
CA SER A 837 -13.37 26.67 0.62
C SER A 837 -14.40 25.55 0.75
N LEU A 838 -14.41 24.86 1.90
CA LEU A 838 -15.42 23.83 2.17
C LEU A 838 -16.83 24.43 2.36
N PRO A 839 -17.89 23.71 1.98
CA PRO A 839 -19.24 24.02 2.41
C PRO A 839 -19.34 24.07 3.94
N THR A 840 -20.18 24.97 4.47
CA THR A 840 -20.43 25.06 5.92
C THR A 840 -21.91 24.87 6.24
N ASN A 841 -22.20 24.29 7.40
CA ASN A 841 -23.57 24.19 7.92
C ASN A 841 -24.04 25.52 8.55
N ALA A 842 -25.27 25.53 9.09
CA ALA A 842 -25.85 26.72 9.71
C ALA A 842 -25.10 27.23 10.98
N ASP A 843 -24.29 26.37 11.61
CA ASP A 843 -23.46 26.69 12.77
C ASP A 843 -22.04 27.15 12.38
N GLY A 844 -21.74 27.24 11.08
CA GLY A 844 -20.42 27.63 10.54
C GLY A 844 -19.39 26.50 10.54
N VAL A 845 -19.82 25.26 10.75
CA VAL A 845 -18.98 24.05 10.82
C VAL A 845 -18.76 23.50 9.40
N SER A 846 -17.52 23.11 9.07
CA SER A 846 -17.17 22.48 7.78
C SER A 846 -17.99 21.21 7.51
N VAL A 847 -18.40 21.02 6.27
CA VAL A 847 -19.17 19.85 5.82
C VAL A 847 -18.47 19.15 4.66
N LEU A 848 -18.08 17.89 4.87
CA LEU A 848 -17.62 16.98 3.82
C LEU A 848 -18.76 16.03 3.45
N THR A 849 -19.11 15.98 2.16
CA THR A 849 -20.17 15.08 1.65
C THR A 849 -19.57 14.00 0.77
N TYR A 850 -19.82 12.72 1.08
CA TYR A 850 -19.42 11.61 0.22
C TYR A 850 -20.62 11.00 -0.48
N ALA A 851 -20.52 10.85 -1.81
CA ALA A 851 -21.53 10.24 -2.66
C ALA A 851 -21.57 8.72 -2.47
N THR A 852 -22.59 8.19 -1.81
CA THR A 852 -22.72 6.74 -1.56
C THR A 852 -22.87 5.93 -2.84
N ASP A 853 -23.42 6.54 -3.90
CA ASP A 853 -23.55 5.93 -5.22
C ASP A 853 -22.17 5.65 -5.84
N ARG A 854 -21.20 6.56 -5.66
CA ARG A 854 -19.80 6.38 -6.11
C ARG A 854 -19.06 5.39 -5.22
N LEU A 855 -19.19 5.52 -3.89
CA LEU A 855 -18.55 4.60 -2.93
C LEU A 855 -19.00 3.14 -3.13
N SER A 856 -20.28 2.92 -3.48
CA SER A 856 -20.82 1.58 -3.78
C SER A 856 -20.34 1.04 -5.13
N ALA A 857 -20.08 1.90 -6.12
CA ALA A 857 -19.62 1.50 -7.45
C ALA A 857 -18.16 0.98 -7.49
N PHE A 858 -17.35 1.31 -6.48
CA PHE A 858 -15.94 0.88 -6.34
C PHE A 858 -15.78 -0.64 -6.07
N GLY A 859 -16.86 -1.37 -5.75
CA GLY A 859 -16.79 -2.83 -5.52
C GLY A 859 -16.11 -3.21 -4.20
N LEU A 860 -16.26 -2.36 -3.19
CA LEU A 860 -15.58 -2.48 -1.90
C LEU A 860 -15.90 -3.79 -1.16
N GLY A 861 -14.85 -4.49 -0.72
CA GLY A 861 -14.94 -5.51 0.32
C GLY A 861 -15.01 -4.91 1.72
N SER A 862 -14.51 -3.68 1.93
CA SER A 862 -14.75 -2.95 3.18
C SER A 862 -14.65 -1.43 3.04
N ILE A 863 -15.40 -0.71 3.88
CA ILE A 863 -15.30 0.73 4.05
C ILE A 863 -15.25 1.10 5.53
N THR A 864 -14.30 1.97 5.90
CA THR A 864 -14.20 2.59 7.23
C THR A 864 -14.18 4.11 7.09
N ILE A 865 -15.04 4.80 7.85
CA ILE A 865 -15.02 6.27 7.97
C ILE A 865 -14.94 6.63 9.45
N ASN A 866 -13.90 7.37 9.85
CA ASN A 866 -13.60 7.70 11.24
C ASN A 866 -12.90 9.05 11.41
N GLY A 867 -12.93 9.60 12.63
CA GLY A 867 -12.29 10.89 12.94
C GLY A 867 -13.17 12.12 12.68
N ALA A 868 -14.31 11.96 11.99
CA ALA A 868 -15.36 12.99 11.91
C ALA A 868 -15.79 13.44 13.32
N ASP A 869 -16.15 14.70 13.51
CA ASP A 869 -16.73 15.13 14.79
C ASP A 869 -18.19 14.67 14.90
N THR A 870 -18.90 14.71 13.78
CA THR A 870 -20.21 14.07 13.59
C THR A 870 -20.28 13.43 12.21
N LEU A 871 -20.89 12.25 12.11
CA LEU A 871 -21.27 11.63 10.83
C LEU A 871 -22.80 11.45 10.77
N ALA A 872 -23.41 11.86 9.68
CA ALA A 872 -24.82 11.62 9.37
C ALA A 872 -24.98 10.94 7.99
N MET A 873 -26.13 10.30 7.75
CA MET A 873 -26.47 9.70 6.45
C MET A 873 -27.91 10.01 6.06
N THR A 874 -28.13 10.56 4.87
CA THR A 874 -29.46 10.99 4.39
C THR A 874 -30.37 9.82 4.04
N GLU A 875 -31.68 10.08 3.94
CA GLU A 875 -32.70 9.09 3.57
C GLU A 875 -32.48 8.46 2.18
N GLN A 876 -31.94 9.22 1.22
CA GLN A 876 -31.74 8.74 -0.15
C GLN A 876 -30.39 8.02 -0.34
N ALA A 877 -29.49 8.12 0.64
CA ALA A 877 -28.17 7.51 0.58
C ALA A 877 -28.25 5.97 0.67
N SER A 878 -27.43 5.29 -0.11
CA SER A 878 -27.34 3.83 -0.17
C SER A 878 -25.88 3.41 -0.33
N LEU A 879 -25.28 2.89 0.74
CA LEU A 879 -23.89 2.44 0.77
C LEU A 879 -23.84 0.91 0.90
N SER A 880 -23.40 0.24 -0.17
CA SER A 880 -23.26 -1.22 -0.21
C SER A 880 -21.81 -1.66 -0.39
N VAL A 881 -21.43 -2.72 0.31
CA VAL A 881 -20.19 -3.48 0.09
C VAL A 881 -20.50 -4.88 -0.47
N LEU A 882 -19.50 -5.55 -1.03
CA LEU A 882 -19.61 -6.94 -1.48
C LEU A 882 -20.07 -7.87 -0.34
N ALA A 883 -20.69 -9.00 -0.71
CA ALA A 883 -21.15 -9.99 0.27
C ALA A 883 -19.99 -10.51 1.14
N GLY A 884 -20.24 -10.64 2.44
CA GLY A 884 -19.22 -10.89 3.46
C GLY A 884 -18.39 -9.68 3.89
N GLY A 885 -18.53 -8.54 3.21
CA GLY A 885 -17.76 -7.32 3.46
C GLY A 885 -18.09 -6.62 4.78
N SER A 886 -17.47 -5.45 5.01
CA SER A 886 -17.70 -4.68 6.24
C SER A 886 -17.87 -3.17 6.04
N ILE A 887 -18.84 -2.59 6.74
CA ILE A 887 -19.07 -1.15 6.84
C ILE A 887 -18.79 -0.72 8.28
N LYS A 888 -17.90 0.24 8.49
CA LYS A 888 -17.52 0.73 9.81
C LYS A 888 -17.59 2.26 9.86
N LEU A 889 -18.50 2.79 10.68
CA LEU A 889 -18.72 4.23 10.82
C LEU A 889 -18.50 4.67 12.28
N ALA A 890 -17.83 5.80 12.48
CA ALA A 890 -17.58 6.38 13.80
C ALA A 890 -18.10 7.81 13.95
N ASN A 891 -18.33 8.21 15.20
CA ASN A 891 -18.96 9.46 15.62
C ASN A 891 -20.34 9.73 14.95
N VAL A 892 -21.11 8.66 14.72
CA VAL A 892 -22.40 8.75 14.01
C VAL A 892 -23.48 9.38 14.88
N THR A 893 -24.24 10.32 14.32
CA THR A 893 -25.40 10.97 14.95
C THR A 893 -26.69 10.33 14.47
N ALA A 894 -26.90 10.26 13.16
CA ALA A 894 -28.07 9.69 12.51
C ALA A 894 -27.70 8.86 11.27
N ILE A 895 -28.42 7.75 11.05
CA ILE A 895 -28.51 7.06 9.77
C ILE A 895 -29.98 7.02 9.38
N ASP A 896 -30.37 7.67 8.28
CA ASP A 896 -31.73 7.62 7.72
C ASP A 896 -31.84 6.78 6.44
N GLY A 897 -30.71 6.47 5.79
CA GLY A 897 -30.63 5.69 4.53
C GLY A 897 -30.26 4.20 4.71
N ALA A 898 -29.77 3.58 3.63
CA ALA A 898 -29.48 2.14 3.56
C ALA A 898 -27.97 1.80 3.65
N LEU A 899 -27.61 0.89 4.55
CA LEU A 899 -26.30 0.26 4.67
C LEU A 899 -26.43 -1.25 4.41
N THR A 900 -25.71 -1.77 3.40
CA THR A 900 -25.85 -3.17 2.95
C THR A 900 -24.51 -3.91 2.92
N ALA A 901 -24.43 -5.01 3.68
CA ALA A 901 -23.28 -5.90 3.75
C ALA A 901 -23.74 -7.37 3.99
N HIS A 902 -24.42 -7.96 3.01
CA HIS A 902 -25.03 -9.30 3.10
C HIS A 902 -24.06 -10.37 3.64
N GLY A 903 -24.43 -11.05 4.72
CA GLY A 903 -23.59 -12.05 5.41
C GLY A 903 -22.29 -11.52 6.01
N GLY A 904 -22.06 -10.20 6.00
CA GLY A 904 -20.86 -9.51 6.44
C GLY A 904 -21.03 -8.79 7.78
N SER A 905 -20.63 -7.52 7.87
CA SER A 905 -20.80 -6.75 9.11
C SER A 905 -21.03 -5.24 8.92
N ILE A 906 -21.84 -4.67 9.81
CA ILE A 906 -22.05 -3.22 9.97
C ILE A 906 -21.73 -2.84 11.42
N SER A 907 -20.73 -1.99 11.62
CA SER A 907 -20.29 -1.54 12.95
C SER A 907 -20.39 -0.02 13.06
N ILE A 908 -21.26 0.45 13.93
CA ILE A 908 -21.53 1.87 14.14
C ILE A 908 -21.17 2.26 15.57
N SER A 909 -20.37 3.30 15.71
CA SER A 909 -20.09 3.97 16.98
C SER A 909 -20.64 5.39 16.93
N GLY A 910 -21.47 5.73 17.93
CA GLY A 910 -22.12 7.03 18.01
C GLY A 910 -21.16 8.17 18.32
N ALA A 911 -21.63 9.41 18.09
CA ALA A 911 -20.92 10.65 18.39
C ALA A 911 -20.32 10.70 19.80
N THR A 912 -19.24 11.46 19.95
CA THR A 912 -18.52 11.72 21.20
C THR A 912 -18.27 13.22 21.37
N ILE A 913 -17.90 13.69 22.57
CA ILE A 913 -17.48 15.10 22.75
C ILE A 913 -16.08 15.24 22.14
N SER A 914 -15.89 16.18 21.21
CA SER A 914 -14.56 16.61 20.73
C SER A 914 -13.63 16.93 21.91
N SER A 915 -12.40 16.41 21.85
CA SER A 915 -11.39 16.62 22.89
C SER A 915 -10.97 18.09 23.03
N ALA A 916 -11.25 18.96 22.04
CA ALA A 916 -10.98 20.39 22.11
C ALA A 916 -11.88 21.09 23.14
N VAL A 917 -13.18 20.78 23.18
CA VAL A 917 -14.13 21.39 24.12
C VAL A 917 -13.81 21.01 25.57
N ALA A 918 -13.20 19.84 25.78
CA ALA A 918 -12.75 19.37 27.09
C ALA A 918 -11.51 20.11 27.65
N ARG A 919 -10.84 20.98 26.87
CA ARG A 919 -9.61 21.67 27.32
C ARG A 919 -9.85 22.88 28.22
N SER A 920 -11.09 23.36 28.36
CA SER A 920 -11.46 24.44 29.28
C SER A 920 -12.24 23.91 30.50
N PRO A 921 -11.60 23.72 31.67
CA PRO A 921 -12.29 23.25 32.87
C PRO A 921 -13.26 24.31 33.40
N GLY A 922 -14.56 24.13 33.12
CA GLY A 922 -15.65 24.94 33.68
C GLY A 922 -16.80 25.24 32.71
N THR A 923 -16.57 25.15 31.39
CA THR A 923 -17.59 25.48 30.38
C THR A 923 -17.58 24.51 29.19
N LEU A 924 -18.33 23.41 29.31
CA LEU A 924 -19.08 22.96 28.13
C LEU A 924 -20.21 23.97 27.89
N PRO A 925 -20.59 24.28 26.63
CA PRO A 925 -21.80 25.04 26.38
C PRO A 925 -23.02 24.27 26.94
N ALA A 926 -23.94 24.97 27.61
CA ALA A 926 -25.10 24.36 28.28
C ALA A 926 -26.10 23.67 27.32
N THR A 927 -25.89 23.81 26.01
CA THR A 927 -26.63 23.17 24.92
C THR A 927 -25.91 21.96 24.30
N GLY A 928 -24.64 21.73 24.63
CA GLY A 928 -23.78 20.69 24.04
C GLY A 928 -24.04 19.26 24.55
N VAL A 929 -25.29 18.78 24.43
CA VAL A 929 -25.63 17.38 24.69
C VAL A 929 -25.32 16.56 23.45
N VAL A 930 -24.43 15.57 23.55
CA VAL A 930 -24.20 14.61 22.46
C VAL A 930 -25.50 13.88 22.17
N GLY A 931 -25.96 13.97 20.91
CA GLY A 931 -27.19 13.32 20.46
C GLY A 931 -27.17 11.81 20.66
N ALA A 932 -28.34 11.21 20.78
CA ALA A 932 -28.44 9.76 20.74
C ALA A 932 -28.06 9.24 19.34
N LEU A 933 -27.33 8.11 19.28
CA LEU A 933 -27.11 7.39 18.04
C LEU A 933 -28.47 6.93 17.51
N THR A 934 -28.92 7.56 16.42
CA THR A 934 -30.26 7.39 15.89
C THR A 934 -30.22 6.60 14.60
N ILE A 935 -30.97 5.49 14.56
CA ILE A 935 -31.29 4.78 13.32
C ILE A 935 -32.72 5.20 12.97
N GLY A 936 -32.84 5.96 11.90
CA GLY A 936 -34.01 6.76 11.52
C GLY A 936 -35.15 5.95 10.92
N GLY A 937 -36.33 6.57 10.80
CA GLY A 937 -37.57 5.91 10.41
C GLY A 937 -37.56 5.24 9.03
N ASN A 938 -36.64 5.63 8.14
CA ASN A 938 -36.49 5.07 6.80
C ASN A 938 -35.27 4.14 6.66
N ALA A 939 -34.44 4.03 7.70
CA ALA A 939 -33.13 3.42 7.61
C ALA A 939 -33.16 1.90 7.52
N LEU A 940 -32.25 1.34 6.71
CA LEU A 940 -32.06 -0.10 6.54
C LEU A 940 -30.61 -0.47 6.89
N LEU A 941 -30.42 -1.35 7.88
CA LEU A 941 -29.14 -1.99 8.17
C LEU A 941 -29.23 -3.47 7.77
N ASP A 942 -28.83 -3.79 6.54
CA ASP A 942 -28.97 -5.13 5.95
C ASP A 942 -27.63 -5.88 5.97
N VAL A 943 -27.56 -6.96 6.76
CA VAL A 943 -26.51 -7.98 6.69
C VAL A 943 -27.10 -9.38 6.49
N SER A 944 -28.31 -9.45 5.93
CA SER A 944 -29.04 -10.69 5.67
C SER A 944 -28.21 -11.69 4.86
N GLY A 945 -28.41 -12.98 5.12
CA GLY A 945 -27.76 -14.04 4.35
C GLY A 945 -28.38 -14.19 2.96
N GLN A 946 -27.56 -14.50 1.96
CA GLN A 946 -28.01 -14.61 0.57
C GLN A 946 -28.83 -15.89 0.32
N TRP A 947 -29.86 -15.78 -0.52
CA TRP A 947 -30.63 -16.93 -1.01
C TRP A 947 -30.09 -17.38 -2.38
N ILE A 948 -29.41 -18.52 -2.39
CA ILE A 948 -28.74 -19.06 -3.58
C ILE A 948 -29.51 -20.29 -4.07
N ASN A 949 -29.71 -20.38 -5.39
CA ASN A 949 -30.43 -21.48 -6.04
C ASN A 949 -29.75 -21.90 -7.34
N ASP A 950 -28.90 -22.92 -7.23
CA ASP A 950 -28.16 -23.52 -8.36
C ASP A 950 -28.93 -24.65 -9.04
N ALA A 951 -30.23 -24.80 -8.82
CA ALA A 951 -31.02 -25.93 -9.33
C ALA A 951 -30.98 -26.04 -10.86
N GLY A 952 -30.26 -27.05 -11.37
CA GLY A 952 -30.02 -27.26 -12.81
C GLY A 952 -28.65 -26.76 -13.32
N ASN A 953 -27.85 -26.10 -12.48
CA ASN A 953 -26.50 -25.65 -12.82
C ASN A 953 -25.49 -26.75 -12.47
N TYR A 954 -24.79 -27.27 -13.49
CA TYR A 954 -23.85 -28.40 -13.34
C TYR A 954 -22.39 -28.05 -13.67
N SER A 955 -22.12 -26.84 -14.19
CA SER A 955 -20.78 -26.29 -14.41
C SER A 955 -20.48 -25.14 -13.43
N ASP A 956 -21.42 -24.21 -13.31
CA ASP A 956 -21.26 -22.94 -12.59
C ASP A 956 -22.33 -22.83 -11.49
N PHE A 957 -22.03 -23.39 -10.33
CA PHE A 957 -22.86 -23.25 -9.12
C PHE A 957 -22.27 -22.17 -8.20
N THR A 958 -23.08 -21.27 -7.65
CA THR A 958 -22.66 -20.24 -6.69
C THR A 958 -22.41 -20.82 -5.29
N GLY A 959 -23.05 -21.94 -4.94
CA GLY A 959 -22.75 -22.70 -3.73
C GLY A 959 -23.32 -22.10 -2.43
N ALA A 960 -22.78 -22.51 -1.29
CA ALA A 960 -23.29 -22.12 0.03
C ALA A 960 -22.67 -20.81 0.57
N LEU A 961 -22.25 -19.91 -0.31
CA LEU A 961 -21.58 -18.64 0.03
C LEU A 961 -22.57 -17.66 0.69
N TYR A 962 -22.11 -16.95 1.73
CA TYR A 962 -22.83 -15.86 2.42
C TYR A 962 -24.30 -16.13 2.85
N ILE A 963 -24.74 -17.40 2.93
CA ILE A 963 -26.13 -17.78 3.26
C ILE A 963 -26.50 -17.60 4.75
N ASN A 964 -25.55 -17.22 5.60
CA ASN A 964 -25.81 -16.89 7.00
C ASN A 964 -25.97 -15.38 7.13
N GLY A 965 -26.85 -14.92 8.02
CA GLY A 965 -26.90 -13.50 8.41
C GLY A 965 -25.58 -13.10 9.08
N GLY A 966 -25.14 -11.89 8.80
CA GLY A 966 -23.87 -11.32 9.26
C GLY A 966 -23.91 -10.80 10.70
N SER A 967 -23.44 -9.58 10.92
CA SER A 967 -23.52 -8.93 12.23
C SER A 967 -23.71 -7.42 12.18
N VAL A 968 -24.60 -6.91 13.04
CA VAL A 968 -24.78 -5.47 13.28
C VAL A 968 -24.36 -5.15 14.71
N SER A 969 -23.53 -4.13 14.88
CA SER A 969 -23.04 -3.67 16.19
C SER A 969 -23.25 -2.17 16.30
N LEU A 970 -24.17 -1.74 17.16
CA LEU A 970 -24.41 -0.33 17.49
C LEU A 970 -23.87 -0.05 18.89
N SER A 971 -23.06 0.99 19.02
CA SER A 971 -22.42 1.33 20.30
C SER A 971 -22.39 2.83 20.59
N THR A 972 -22.51 3.19 21.87
CA THR A 972 -22.24 4.55 22.38
C THR A 972 -21.25 4.50 23.53
N THR A 973 -20.36 5.49 23.60
CA THR A 973 -19.31 5.54 24.62
C THR A 973 -19.85 5.86 26.01
N ASN A 974 -19.04 5.65 27.05
CA ASN A 974 -19.29 6.24 28.35
C ASN A 974 -18.83 7.71 28.37
N LEU A 975 -19.68 8.63 28.83
CA LEU A 975 -19.42 10.06 28.84
C LEU A 975 -19.87 10.69 30.16
N SER A 976 -19.03 11.52 30.76
CA SER A 976 -19.36 12.27 31.98
C SER A 976 -18.70 13.65 32.00
N ASN A 977 -19.37 14.62 32.62
CA ASN A 977 -18.87 15.98 32.82
C ASN A 977 -19.37 16.56 34.17
N GLY A 978 -18.91 17.75 34.55
CA GLY A 978 -19.27 18.40 35.81
C GLY A 978 -18.58 17.72 36.99
N VAL A 979 -17.27 17.49 36.85
CA VAL A 979 -16.46 16.84 37.89
C VAL A 979 -16.30 17.78 39.08
N SER A 980 -16.85 17.38 40.23
CA SER A 980 -16.77 18.15 41.48
C SER A 980 -16.23 17.27 42.60
N TYR A 981 -15.20 17.76 43.29
CA TYR A 981 -14.53 17.10 44.41
C TYR A 981 -14.89 17.77 45.73
N ASP A 982 -15.40 17.00 46.69
CA ASP A 982 -15.56 17.48 48.07
C ASP A 982 -14.33 17.11 48.90
N PRO A 983 -13.50 18.09 49.35
CA PRO A 983 -12.31 17.82 50.13
C PRO A 983 -12.60 17.27 51.53
N ASN A 984 -13.83 17.38 52.04
CA ASN A 984 -14.20 16.92 53.38
C ASN A 984 -14.55 15.43 53.42
N THR A 985 -15.13 14.90 52.32
CA THR A 985 -15.47 13.47 52.17
C THR A 985 -14.52 12.71 51.25
N MET A 986 -13.62 13.42 50.55
CA MET A 986 -12.74 12.91 49.49
C MET A 986 -13.49 12.22 48.33
N VAL A 987 -14.75 12.60 48.11
CA VAL A 987 -15.60 12.06 47.05
C VAL A 987 -15.46 12.89 45.78
N VAL A 988 -15.17 12.22 44.66
CA VAL A 988 -15.36 12.79 43.31
C VAL A 988 -16.78 12.48 42.83
N THR A 989 -17.46 13.50 42.32
CA THR A 989 -18.79 13.42 41.70
C THR A 989 -18.71 13.84 40.24
N ALA A 990 -19.54 13.23 39.38
CA ALA A 990 -19.65 13.57 37.97
C ALA A 990 -21.09 13.28 37.48
N THR A 991 -21.53 14.04 36.48
CA THR A 991 -22.83 13.87 35.82
C THR A 991 -22.68 12.97 34.58
N ASP A 992 -23.59 12.02 34.42
CA ASP A 992 -23.63 11.11 33.27
C ASP A 992 -24.26 11.80 32.05
N TYR A 993 -23.51 11.85 30.95
CA TYR A 993 -23.95 12.37 29.66
C TYR A 993 -23.91 11.31 28.55
N SER A 994 -23.65 10.03 28.89
CA SER A 994 -23.51 8.93 27.93
C SER A 994 -24.70 8.90 26.95
N PRO A 995 -24.49 8.92 25.62
CA PRO A 995 -25.60 9.01 24.66
C PRO A 995 -26.36 7.68 24.53
N SER A 996 -27.66 7.78 24.23
CA SER A 996 -28.54 6.62 24.02
C SER A 996 -28.38 6.04 22.61
N ILE A 997 -28.90 4.83 22.40
CA ILE A 997 -29.16 4.25 21.07
C ILE A 997 -30.68 4.29 20.83
N VAL A 998 -31.12 4.79 19.68
CA VAL A 998 -32.53 4.93 19.32
C VAL A 998 -32.78 4.29 17.97
N LEU A 999 -33.61 3.23 17.94
CA LEU A 999 -34.17 2.66 16.71
C LEU A 999 -35.58 3.24 16.54
N GLN A 1000 -35.76 4.15 15.59
CA GLN A 1000 -37.05 4.81 15.36
C GLN A 1000 -38.09 3.86 14.75
N ARG A 1001 -39.37 4.18 14.91
CA ARG A 1001 -40.45 3.48 14.21
C ARG A 1001 -40.23 3.58 12.70
N GLY A 1002 -40.13 2.42 12.06
CA GLY A 1002 -39.91 2.26 10.62
C GLY A 1002 -38.52 1.71 10.28
N SER A 1003 -37.50 2.02 11.09
CA SER A 1003 -36.13 1.53 10.88
C SER A 1003 -36.08 -0.01 10.82
N VAL A 1004 -35.31 -0.58 9.90
CA VAL A 1004 -35.12 -2.03 9.75
C VAL A 1004 -33.67 -2.41 10.03
N ILE A 1005 -33.48 -3.42 10.87
CA ILE A 1005 -32.21 -4.14 11.00
C ILE A 1005 -32.44 -5.57 10.56
N ASP A 1006 -31.84 -5.98 9.44
CA ASP A 1006 -31.93 -7.34 8.92
C ASP A 1006 -30.62 -8.12 9.19
N VAL A 1007 -30.71 -9.06 10.13
CA VAL A 1007 -29.69 -10.08 10.42
C VAL A 1007 -30.26 -11.49 10.15
N SER A 1008 -31.23 -11.64 9.26
CA SER A 1008 -31.86 -12.93 8.94
C SER A 1008 -30.95 -13.84 8.11
N SER A 1009 -31.26 -15.14 8.06
CA SER A 1009 -30.54 -16.09 7.21
C SER A 1009 -31.07 -16.15 5.79
N GLY A 1010 -30.14 -16.38 4.88
CA GLY A 1010 -30.42 -16.89 3.56
C GLY A 1010 -30.70 -18.39 3.58
N GLY A 1011 -30.39 -19.03 2.46
CA GLY A 1011 -30.52 -20.47 2.26
C GLY A 1011 -29.91 -20.91 0.93
N TYR A 1012 -29.59 -22.18 0.81
CA TYR A 1012 -28.96 -22.75 -0.39
C TYR A 1012 -29.79 -23.91 -0.96
N VAL A 1013 -30.11 -23.84 -2.26
CA VAL A 1013 -30.63 -24.95 -3.06
C VAL A 1013 -29.54 -25.36 -4.07
N GLY A 1014 -29.08 -26.60 -4.01
CA GLY A 1014 -27.98 -27.08 -4.85
C GLY A 1014 -28.42 -27.56 -6.23
N ALA A 1015 -27.42 -27.88 -7.06
CA ALA A 1015 -27.54 -28.40 -8.44
C ALA A 1015 -28.58 -29.53 -8.64
N ASN A 1016 -28.83 -30.33 -7.61
CA ASN A 1016 -29.81 -31.42 -7.62
C ASN A 1016 -31.26 -30.98 -7.33
N GLY A 1017 -31.53 -29.68 -7.25
CA GLY A 1017 -32.85 -29.11 -6.95
C GLY A 1017 -33.31 -29.26 -5.51
N LYS A 1018 -32.42 -29.63 -4.58
CA LYS A 1018 -32.74 -29.81 -3.15
C LYS A 1018 -32.11 -28.73 -2.30
N ILE A 1019 -32.88 -28.28 -1.30
CA ILE A 1019 -32.36 -27.45 -0.21
C ILE A 1019 -31.22 -28.20 0.49
N ALA A 1020 -30.07 -27.57 0.63
CA ALA A 1020 -28.91 -28.15 1.31
C ALA A 1020 -29.12 -28.17 2.83
N THR A 1021 -28.84 -29.30 3.47
CA THR A 1021 -28.95 -29.46 4.93
C THR A 1021 -27.58 -29.53 5.62
N GLY A 1022 -27.55 -29.22 6.91
CA GLY A 1022 -26.43 -29.52 7.80
C GLY A 1022 -26.35 -31.00 8.18
N SER A 1023 -25.34 -31.36 8.97
CA SER A 1023 -25.19 -32.70 9.58
C SER A 1023 -26.22 -32.98 10.68
N ASP A 1024 -26.94 -31.95 11.12
CA ASP A 1024 -28.14 -32.00 11.97
C ASP A 1024 -29.44 -32.28 11.19
N GLY A 1025 -29.38 -32.31 9.85
CA GLY A 1025 -30.53 -32.47 8.97
C GLY A 1025 -31.39 -31.21 8.79
N LEU A 1026 -31.00 -30.07 9.38
CA LEU A 1026 -31.71 -28.79 9.21
C LEU A 1026 -31.22 -28.06 7.96
N PRO A 1027 -32.04 -27.23 7.29
CA PRO A 1027 -31.60 -26.45 6.13
C PRO A 1027 -30.46 -25.48 6.49
N LYS A 1028 -29.41 -25.42 5.65
CA LYS A 1028 -28.28 -24.51 5.87
C LYS A 1028 -28.74 -23.05 5.76
N GLY A 1029 -28.29 -22.24 6.71
CA GLY A 1029 -28.68 -20.84 6.90
C GLY A 1029 -28.89 -20.56 8.39
N LYS A 1030 -28.03 -19.71 8.96
CA LYS A 1030 -28.11 -19.24 10.35
C LYS A 1030 -28.41 -17.75 10.40
N GLY A 1031 -29.21 -17.33 11.39
CA GLY A 1031 -29.42 -15.91 11.68
C GLY A 1031 -28.15 -15.29 12.26
N GLY A 1032 -27.94 -14.02 11.93
CA GLY A 1032 -26.81 -13.20 12.32
C GLY A 1032 -26.95 -12.53 13.69
N ASN A 1033 -25.91 -11.79 14.07
CA ASN A 1033 -25.75 -11.24 15.42
C ASN A 1033 -26.19 -9.77 15.49
N LEU A 1034 -26.90 -9.39 16.55
CA LEU A 1034 -27.16 -7.98 16.87
C LEU A 1034 -26.59 -7.62 18.24
N THR A 1035 -25.67 -6.66 18.28
CA THR A 1035 -25.09 -6.11 19.52
C THR A 1035 -25.54 -4.67 19.72
N LEU A 1036 -26.11 -4.37 20.88
CA LEU A 1036 -26.50 -3.02 21.30
C LEU A 1036 -25.79 -2.69 22.62
N LEU A 1037 -24.81 -1.80 22.58
CA LEU A 1037 -23.88 -1.51 23.68
C LEU A 1037 -23.85 -0.03 24.06
N THR A 1038 -24.45 0.30 25.20
CA THR A 1038 -24.32 1.62 25.83
C THR A 1038 -23.21 1.60 26.89
N TYR A 1039 -22.60 2.76 27.15
CA TYR A 1039 -21.48 2.91 28.10
C TYR A 1039 -20.23 2.10 27.68
N ASN A 1040 -19.87 2.13 26.38
CA ASN A 1040 -18.68 1.49 25.86
C ASN A 1040 -17.40 2.26 26.26
N GLY A 1041 -16.49 1.59 26.96
CA GLY A 1041 -15.26 2.19 27.51
C GLY A 1041 -15.14 1.98 29.03
N GLU A 1042 -14.17 2.66 29.65
CA GLU A 1042 -13.79 2.50 31.05
C GLU A 1042 -14.06 3.79 31.85
N TRP A 1043 -14.41 3.66 33.13
CA TRP A 1043 -14.65 4.78 34.04
C TRP A 1043 -13.52 4.91 35.06
N TYR A 1044 -13.05 6.13 35.33
CA TYR A 1044 -12.13 6.42 36.44
C TYR A 1044 -12.88 6.37 37.78
N GLY A 1045 -12.30 5.67 38.77
CA GLY A 1045 -12.95 5.38 40.05
C GLY A 1045 -12.99 6.57 41.02
N SER A 1046 -14.14 6.81 41.66
CA SER A 1046 -14.42 8.00 42.48
C SER A 1046 -13.89 7.96 43.94
N THR A 1047 -13.05 6.98 44.29
CA THR A 1047 -12.61 6.74 45.68
C THR A 1047 -11.12 6.43 45.77
N GLY A 1048 -10.39 7.17 46.62
CA GLY A 1048 -8.98 6.90 46.94
C GLY A 1048 -7.94 7.81 46.28
N VAL A 1049 -8.37 8.91 45.66
CA VAL A 1049 -7.47 9.94 45.10
C VAL A 1049 -6.78 10.69 46.24
N ALA A 1050 -5.46 10.82 46.20
CA ALA A 1050 -4.68 11.51 47.23
C ALA A 1050 -4.74 13.04 47.06
N GLN A 1051 -4.51 13.78 48.14
CA GLN A 1051 -4.65 15.25 48.14
C GLN A 1051 -3.68 15.97 47.17
N ASP A 1052 -2.53 15.36 46.86
CA ASP A 1052 -1.52 15.88 45.92
C ASP A 1052 -1.95 15.84 44.45
N THR A 1053 -2.99 15.08 44.08
CA THR A 1053 -3.29 14.80 42.66
C THR A 1053 -4.14 15.89 41.96
N TYR A 1054 -4.21 17.11 42.52
CA TYR A 1054 -5.01 18.23 41.99
C TYR A 1054 -4.62 18.69 40.57
N TYR A 1055 -3.42 18.34 40.10
CA TYR A 1055 -2.96 18.65 38.73
C TYR A 1055 -3.15 17.49 37.72
N ALA A 1056 -3.72 16.35 38.13
CA ALA A 1056 -3.89 15.16 37.29
C ALA A 1056 -5.31 14.98 36.71
N PHE A 1057 -6.12 16.04 36.63
CA PHE A 1057 -7.51 15.97 36.15
C PHE A 1057 -7.66 15.89 34.61
N SER A 1058 -6.57 15.91 33.84
CA SER A 1058 -6.60 15.92 32.38
C SER A 1058 -6.78 14.51 31.77
N GLY A 1059 -7.91 14.28 31.08
CA GLY A 1059 -8.03 13.22 30.05
C GLY A 1059 -8.87 11.98 30.38
N GLY A 1060 -9.57 11.91 31.52
CA GLY A 1060 -10.34 10.72 31.92
C GLY A 1060 -11.81 10.98 32.26
N TYR A 1061 -12.73 10.14 31.77
CA TYR A 1061 -14.14 10.17 32.16
C TYR A 1061 -14.36 9.50 33.53
N TRP A 1062 -14.83 10.28 34.51
CA TRP A 1062 -15.04 9.84 35.88
C TRP A 1062 -16.36 9.10 36.06
N ALA A 1063 -16.37 8.05 36.89
CA ALA A 1063 -17.59 7.30 37.20
C ALA A 1063 -18.67 8.23 37.79
N PRO A 1064 -19.83 8.42 37.12
CA PRO A 1064 -20.92 9.21 37.67
C PRO A 1064 -21.56 8.46 38.84
N GLN A 1065 -22.13 9.19 39.81
CA GLN A 1065 -22.79 8.55 40.96
C GLN A 1065 -23.97 7.66 40.52
N THR A 1066 -24.63 7.99 39.41
CA THR A 1066 -25.64 7.17 38.75
C THR A 1066 -25.45 7.16 37.23
N ALA A 1067 -25.14 5.99 36.66
CA ALA A 1067 -25.12 5.76 35.21
C ALA A 1067 -26.54 5.49 34.70
N THR A 1068 -27.23 6.55 34.29
CA THR A 1068 -28.67 6.59 33.99
C THR A 1068 -29.06 7.23 32.66
N ASN A 1069 -28.17 7.98 31.99
CA ASN A 1069 -28.49 8.77 30.81
C ASN A 1069 -28.63 7.92 29.54
N ALA A 1070 -27.64 7.07 29.23
CA ALA A 1070 -27.73 6.18 28.08
C ALA A 1070 -28.74 5.05 28.31
N ASN A 1071 -29.66 4.92 27.36
CA ASN A 1071 -30.66 3.87 27.25
C ASN A 1071 -30.66 3.30 25.81
N VAL A 1072 -31.43 2.24 25.59
CA VAL A 1072 -31.66 1.67 24.25
C VAL A 1072 -33.16 1.71 23.99
N ILE A 1073 -33.59 2.48 22.99
CA ILE A 1073 -34.99 2.62 22.57
C ILE A 1073 -35.18 1.78 21.30
N MET A 1074 -36.22 0.95 21.27
CA MET A 1074 -36.47 -0.04 20.22
C MET A 1074 -37.93 0.07 19.72
N ASP A 1075 -38.19 1.07 18.88
CA ASP A 1075 -39.47 1.23 18.17
C ASP A 1075 -39.43 0.71 16.71
N GLY A 1076 -38.22 0.38 16.22
CA GLY A 1076 -37.97 -0.22 14.90
C GLY A 1076 -38.13 -1.74 14.81
N THR A 1077 -37.95 -2.27 13.60
CA THR A 1077 -38.09 -3.69 13.25
C THR A 1077 -36.73 -4.39 13.20
N ILE A 1078 -36.64 -5.60 13.74
CA ILE A 1078 -35.43 -6.45 13.70
C ILE A 1078 -35.79 -7.82 13.12
N TYR A 1079 -35.20 -8.20 11.99
CA TYR A 1079 -35.32 -9.53 11.41
C TYR A 1079 -34.10 -10.37 11.81
N ALA A 1080 -34.31 -11.48 12.52
CA ALA A 1080 -33.24 -12.36 13.02
C ALA A 1080 -33.58 -13.86 12.87
N THR A 1081 -34.47 -14.18 11.94
CA THR A 1081 -34.88 -15.55 11.60
C THR A 1081 -33.71 -16.34 11.00
N GLY A 1082 -33.63 -17.64 11.30
CA GLY A 1082 -32.64 -18.53 10.72
C GLY A 1082 -33.22 -19.92 10.47
N LEU A 1083 -32.85 -20.55 9.36
CA LEU A 1083 -33.40 -21.86 8.96
C LEU A 1083 -32.92 -23.03 9.83
N SER A 1084 -31.66 -23.00 10.29
CA SER A 1084 -31.08 -23.98 11.21
C SER A 1084 -30.95 -23.46 12.64
N GLN A 1085 -30.61 -22.18 12.80
CA GLN A 1085 -30.38 -21.56 14.09
C GLN A 1085 -30.62 -20.04 13.99
N GLY A 1086 -31.41 -19.46 14.89
CA GLY A 1086 -31.51 -18.00 15.06
C GLY A 1086 -30.28 -17.44 15.77
N GLY A 1087 -29.86 -16.23 15.41
CA GLY A 1087 -28.63 -15.62 15.95
C GLY A 1087 -28.80 -15.04 17.37
N PRO A 1088 -27.73 -14.98 18.17
CA PRO A 1088 -27.77 -14.39 19.50
C PRO A 1088 -27.82 -12.86 19.46
N SER A 1089 -28.89 -12.27 20.00
CA SER A 1089 -28.97 -10.83 20.27
C SER A 1089 -28.40 -10.50 21.65
N LEU A 1090 -27.47 -9.54 21.73
CA LEU A 1090 -26.84 -9.10 22.99
C LEU A 1090 -27.04 -7.60 23.23
N CYS A 1091 -28.05 -7.27 24.03
CA CYS A 1091 -28.21 -5.93 24.62
C CYS A 1091 -27.53 -5.90 25.99
N ARG A 1092 -26.47 -5.09 26.18
CA ARG A 1092 -25.68 -5.07 27.43
C ARG A 1092 -25.50 -3.65 27.96
N ARG A 1093 -26.02 -3.40 29.17
CA ARG A 1093 -25.75 -2.18 29.96
C ARG A 1093 -24.73 -2.47 31.06
N ARG A 1094 -23.53 -1.89 30.98
CA ARG A 1094 -22.43 -2.09 31.95
C ARG A 1094 -22.72 -1.34 33.26
N ARG A 1095 -23.49 -1.95 34.18
CA ARG A 1095 -23.73 -1.37 35.51
C ARG A 1095 -22.43 -1.28 36.33
N SER A 1096 -22.22 -0.15 36.99
CA SER A 1096 -21.23 -0.01 38.05
C SER A 1096 -21.57 -0.93 39.22
N SER A 1097 -20.56 -1.60 39.77
CA SER A 1097 -20.64 -2.33 41.04
C SER A 1097 -19.41 -1.99 41.88
N SER A 1098 -19.58 -1.07 42.83
CA SER A 1098 -18.58 -0.83 43.87
C SER A 1098 -18.38 -2.10 44.72
N THR A 1099 -17.17 -2.28 45.26
CA THR A 1099 -16.76 -3.38 46.18
C THR A 1099 -16.92 -4.81 45.65
N ALA A 1100 -15.85 -5.36 45.07
CA ALA A 1100 -15.64 -6.82 44.95
C ALA A 1100 -14.14 -7.18 44.99
N THR A 1101 -13.62 -7.49 46.18
CA THR A 1101 -12.20 -7.83 46.38
C THR A 1101 -11.84 -9.17 45.73
N ARG A 1102 -10.84 -9.20 44.83
CA ARG A 1102 -10.40 -10.44 44.16
C ARG A 1102 -9.87 -11.49 45.16
N ARG A 1103 -10.42 -12.70 45.12
CA ARG A 1103 -9.73 -13.95 45.49
C ARG A 1103 -9.79 -14.93 44.32
N ARG A 1104 -8.66 -15.57 44.00
CA ARG A 1104 -8.55 -16.62 42.95
C ARG A 1104 -8.96 -17.98 43.50
N SER A 1105 -9.66 -18.78 42.70
CA SER A 1105 -9.70 -20.25 42.81
C SER A 1105 -10.13 -20.90 41.48
N HIS A 1106 -9.56 -22.04 41.11
CA HIS A 1106 -9.93 -22.79 39.90
C HIS A 1106 -11.26 -23.56 40.07
N ARG A 1107 -12.04 -23.71 38.98
CA ARG A 1107 -12.29 -25.03 38.34
C ARG A 1107 -13.08 -24.92 37.01
N SER A 1108 -13.20 -26.08 36.35
CA SER A 1108 -13.59 -26.33 34.95
C SER A 1108 -15.10 -26.16 34.65
N PRO A 1109 -15.55 -26.19 33.37
CA PRO A 1109 -16.84 -25.65 32.95
C PRO A 1109 -18.03 -26.63 33.03
N ARG A 1110 -19.26 -26.09 33.11
CA ARG A 1110 -20.50 -26.80 32.77
C ARG A 1110 -21.66 -25.87 32.40
N ALA A 1111 -22.34 -26.21 31.29
CA ALA A 1111 -23.72 -25.88 30.89
C ALA A 1111 -24.31 -24.49 31.23
N ILE A 1112 -24.52 -23.66 30.20
CA ILE A 1112 -25.36 -22.45 30.26
C ILE A 1112 -26.84 -22.83 30.05
N ARG A 1113 -27.76 -22.16 30.77
CA ARG A 1113 -29.21 -22.13 30.49
C ARG A 1113 -29.68 -20.68 30.32
N PRO A 1114 -30.78 -20.42 29.57
CA PRO A 1114 -31.13 -19.09 29.11
C PRO A 1114 -31.62 -18.16 30.23
N ALA A 1115 -31.24 -16.87 30.15
CA ALA A 1115 -31.68 -15.82 31.05
C ALA A 1115 -33.02 -15.20 30.61
N ARG A 1116 -33.81 -14.70 31.57
CA ARG A 1116 -35.06 -13.96 31.30
C ARG A 1116 -34.79 -12.49 31.02
N TRP A 1117 -35.62 -11.92 30.15
CA TRP A 1117 -35.58 -10.51 29.74
C TRP A 1117 -36.15 -9.59 30.83
N CYS A 1118 -35.78 -8.30 30.79
CA CYS A 1118 -36.29 -7.27 31.69
C CYS A 1118 -36.57 -5.96 30.92
N CYS A 1119 -37.71 -5.90 30.25
CA CYS A 1119 -38.31 -4.65 29.77
C CYS A 1119 -39.44 -4.24 30.74
N ARG A 1120 -39.66 -2.93 30.93
CA ARG A 1120 -40.73 -2.39 31.78
C ARG A 1120 -41.45 -1.25 31.06
N PRO A 1121 -42.76 -1.36 30.75
CA PRO A 1121 -43.49 -0.29 30.10
C PRO A 1121 -43.79 0.86 31.07
N PRO A 1122 -44.07 2.09 30.56
CA PRO A 1122 -44.45 3.23 31.38
C PRO A 1122 -45.91 3.14 31.85
N SER A 1123 -46.23 3.82 32.95
CA SER A 1123 -47.60 3.97 33.47
C SER A 1123 -47.79 5.34 34.11
N SER A 1124 -48.85 6.05 33.72
CA SER A 1124 -49.25 7.37 34.24
C SER A 1124 -49.82 7.30 35.67
N PRO A 1125 -49.89 8.42 36.42
CA PRO A 1125 -50.04 8.40 37.88
C PRO A 1125 -51.48 8.55 38.40
N THR A 1126 -51.74 8.08 39.63
CA THR A 1126 -52.76 8.65 40.54
C THR A 1126 -52.53 8.23 42.00
N ALA A 1127 -53.18 8.92 42.95
CA ALA A 1127 -52.83 8.96 44.38
C ALA A 1127 -53.36 7.79 45.25
N GLY A 1128 -52.82 7.65 46.47
CA GLY A 1128 -53.35 6.80 47.56
C GLY A 1128 -52.43 6.76 48.79
N SER A 1129 -52.98 6.84 50.01
CA SER A 1129 -52.21 7.04 51.27
C SER A 1129 -52.60 6.10 52.42
N GLY A 1130 -51.62 5.70 53.25
CA GLY A 1130 -51.76 4.92 54.50
C GLY A 1130 -50.72 3.79 54.58
N ALA A 1131 -49.82 3.67 55.57
CA ALA A 1131 -50.02 3.44 57.02
C ALA A 1131 -50.55 2.02 57.34
N SER A 1132 -49.94 1.20 58.22
CA SER A 1132 -48.72 1.35 59.05
C SER A 1132 -48.17 0.00 59.60
N SER A 1133 -47.03 0.05 60.29
CA SER A 1133 -46.54 -0.88 61.34
C SER A 1133 -46.09 -2.33 61.01
N SER A 1134 -44.88 -2.66 61.46
CA SER A 1134 -44.27 -4.01 61.61
C SER A 1134 -44.56 -4.59 63.03
N PRO A 1135 -44.23 -5.86 63.41
CA PRO A 1135 -42.87 -6.42 63.45
C PRO A 1135 -42.71 -7.95 63.13
N ALA A 1136 -41.49 -8.48 63.32
CA ALA A 1136 -41.05 -9.89 63.12
C ALA A 1136 -41.19 -10.74 64.45
N PRO A 1137 -40.64 -11.99 64.66
CA PRO A 1137 -39.33 -12.54 64.21
C PRO A 1137 -39.30 -14.08 63.86
N MET A 1138 -38.11 -14.72 63.96
CA MET A 1138 -37.70 -16.04 63.43
C MET A 1138 -37.63 -17.20 64.45
N ALA A 1139 -37.69 -18.47 64.01
CA ALA A 1139 -37.04 -19.71 64.57
C ALA A 1139 -37.57 -21.00 63.89
N ALA A 1140 -36.91 -22.17 63.78
CA ALA A 1140 -35.50 -22.58 64.00
C ALA A 1140 -35.14 -23.95 63.30
N ARG A 1141 -33.84 -24.30 63.40
CA ARG A 1141 -33.03 -25.54 63.15
C ARG A 1141 -33.69 -26.94 63.42
N PRO A 1142 -33.11 -28.12 62.99
CA PRO A 1142 -31.68 -28.50 63.11
C PRO A 1142 -31.03 -29.48 62.06
N SER A 1143 -29.78 -29.90 62.35
CA SER A 1143 -28.94 -30.95 61.69
C SER A 1143 -29.24 -32.38 62.26
N PRO A 1144 -28.58 -33.55 61.91
CA PRO A 1144 -27.13 -33.76 61.63
C PRO A 1144 -26.70 -34.92 60.65
N ARG A 1145 -25.36 -35.15 60.59
CA ARG A 1145 -24.52 -36.33 60.15
C ARG A 1145 -25.12 -37.59 59.45
N ALA A 1146 -24.49 -37.96 58.31
CA ALA A 1146 -23.79 -39.22 57.93
C ALA A 1146 -24.13 -40.57 58.64
N PRO A 1147 -24.11 -41.77 57.97
CA PRO A 1147 -22.93 -42.23 57.17
C PRO A 1147 -23.09 -43.27 56.01
N ARG A 1148 -21.94 -43.52 55.33
CA ARG A 1148 -21.41 -44.79 54.74
C ARG A 1148 -21.88 -45.36 53.37
N SER A 1149 -20.90 -46.09 52.79
CA SER A 1149 -20.90 -47.14 51.74
C SER A 1149 -21.06 -46.78 50.25
N THR A 1150 -20.23 -47.48 49.45
CA THR A 1150 -20.13 -47.56 47.97
C THR A 1150 -20.06 -46.23 47.23
#